data_AF-A0A9P1M662-F1
#
_entry.id   AF-A0A9P1M662-F1
#
_cell.length_a   1.000
_cell.length_b   1.000
_cell.length_c   1.000
_cell.angle_alpha   90.00
_cell.angle_beta   90.00
_cell.angle_gamma   90.00
#
_symmetry.space_group_name_H-M   'P 1'
#
loop_
_entity.id
_entity.type
_entity.pdbx_description
1 polymer ?
#
loop_
_entity_poly.entity_id
_entity_poly.type
_entity_poly.pdbx_seq_one_letter_code
_entity_poly.pdbx_strand_id
1 'polypeptide(L)'
;MKFSHSIQFNAVPDWSAHYLAYSNLKKLIYQLEKDVHDAAAAAAATDAESRPLVGGAEDSEALFQRALVPELRKMSSFYASKEAELTEEVDKLLWEVGQFDVSSESDNTRRYSVHSQDSDNAEDSDEEDETAALTRSASGRRKSAHSIQTGAMTGSADFGRALRRQQSTLKRVTALYVQLCELKSYIQLNKTGFGKILKKFDKILHKELRTRFMEESVLHAYPFKPETLRALEGRIERWSRQAARLGRVILGTEHDAVLQGDDDKLPAIKEVSTPFGHIWLPVWLANSAMLTLLAIIGIFFAVLMLPIMEKPEQQNCLALLVFVSLLWATEETNTSSFNRRFPSSSPRSSSHSSVSCYASRTPRPPKERLDSKAAAKYIFAAMWTPVIMLLLGGFTLAAALSKCRIDKYLATFVLSKAGTTPRVVLLAVMFVAAFASMLISNVAAPVLCFSIVESVILGIALASNIGGMLSPIASPQNVVAMGIMNPAPTWPQWFFIVIPVGVVSIFLIWLLLLLFFRPGRGTTLAPIRSMKETFTGVQWFVCVVAVSTIGLWCASKSLESTFGDMGVIAIIPMALFFGSGVLTKEDFNNFPWTIIILAAGGLSLGKAVDSSGLLHTVGRIVTAHVEGMSLYSILVIFSCLIITIATFISHTVAALILLPLVHSVGEGMEVPAPNILVMAGVLMCSAAMGLPTSGFPNMTAIMKEDPTGRRYLTVKHFISAGIPSSILTLAVSVTLGYLVMSAVRLDR
;
A
#
# COMPACT_ATOMS: atom_id res chain seq x y z
N MET A 1 9.88 -8.96 24.05
CA MET A 1 10.97 -7.95 23.96
C MET A 1 11.48 -7.61 25.35
N LYS A 2 12.73 -7.12 25.48
CA LYS A 2 13.23 -6.51 26.74
C LYS A 2 12.48 -5.18 26.95
N PHE A 3 11.95 -4.92 28.15
CA PHE A 3 11.08 -3.75 28.38
C PHE A 3 11.77 -2.40 28.17
N SER A 4 13.09 -2.30 28.35
CA SER A 4 13.88 -1.12 27.96
C SER A 4 13.71 -0.75 26.48
N HIS A 5 13.63 -1.74 25.60
CA HIS A 5 13.35 -1.56 24.17
C HIS A 5 11.92 -1.06 23.93
N SER A 6 10.96 -1.54 24.72
CA SER A 6 9.56 -1.09 24.63
C SER A 6 9.38 0.37 25.01
N ILE A 7 10.20 0.92 25.92
CA ILE A 7 10.23 2.36 26.18
C ILE A 7 10.83 3.10 24.98
N GLN A 8 11.97 2.64 24.45
CA GLN A 8 12.64 3.30 23.31
C GLN A 8 11.78 3.39 22.04
N PHE A 9 10.90 2.42 21.79
CA PHE A 9 10.04 2.38 20.59
C PHE A 9 8.69 3.07 20.78
N ASN A 10 8.18 3.17 22.01
CA ASN A 10 6.85 3.74 22.29
C ASN A 10 6.91 5.12 22.96
N ALA A 11 8.11 5.62 23.29
CA ALA A 11 8.31 6.97 23.80
C ALA A 11 8.26 8.00 22.66
N VAL A 12 7.61 9.13 22.90
CA VAL A 12 7.75 10.33 22.06
C VAL A 12 9.23 10.75 22.04
N PRO A 13 9.87 10.91 20.87
CA PRO A 13 11.30 11.21 20.78
C PRO A 13 11.72 12.45 21.59
N ASP A 14 10.94 13.52 21.47
CA ASP A 14 11.20 14.81 22.14
C ASP A 14 11.07 14.75 23.67
N TRP A 15 10.32 13.76 24.19
CA TRP A 15 10.10 13.59 25.62
C TRP A 15 10.97 12.48 26.23
N SER A 16 11.82 11.83 25.42
CA SER A 16 12.62 10.65 25.77
C SER A 16 13.44 10.81 27.07
N ALA A 17 13.98 12.00 27.33
CA ALA A 17 14.72 12.32 28.57
C ALA A 17 13.87 12.32 29.85
N HIS A 18 12.56 12.55 29.72
CA HIS A 18 11.62 12.63 30.84
C HIS A 18 11.02 11.28 31.22
N TYR A 19 11.06 10.28 30.34
CA TYR A 19 10.68 8.91 30.70
C TYR A 19 11.59 8.31 31.78
N LEU A 20 11.10 7.26 32.45
CA LEU A 20 11.85 6.50 33.44
C LEU A 20 13.15 5.92 32.85
N ALA A 21 14.28 6.21 33.49
CA ALA A 21 15.63 5.76 33.13
C ALA A 21 15.85 4.26 33.44
N TYR A 22 14.97 3.40 32.91
CA TYR A 22 14.87 1.97 33.22
C TYR A 22 16.19 1.21 33.06
N SER A 23 17.01 1.58 32.07
CA SER A 23 18.34 0.98 31.85
C SER A 23 19.34 1.32 32.96
N ASN A 24 19.28 2.52 33.52
CA ASN A 24 20.19 2.97 34.58
C ASN A 24 19.77 2.37 35.92
N LEU A 25 18.47 2.42 36.25
CA LEU A 25 17.92 1.74 37.43
C LEU A 25 18.18 0.23 37.37
N LYS A 26 18.10 -0.39 36.19
CA LYS A 26 18.44 -1.80 36.01
C LYS A 26 19.92 -2.10 36.29
N LYS A 27 20.84 -1.21 35.90
CA LYS A 27 22.27 -1.35 36.26
C LYS A 27 22.47 -1.24 37.78
N LEU A 28 21.82 -0.25 38.41
CA LEU A 28 21.89 -0.05 39.87
C LEU A 28 21.42 -1.29 40.65
N ILE A 29 20.36 -1.98 40.20
CA ILE A 29 19.90 -3.23 40.85
C ILE A 29 20.99 -4.32 40.81
N TYR A 30 21.67 -4.52 39.67
CA TYR A 30 22.76 -5.51 39.57
C TYR A 30 24.01 -5.09 40.36
N GLN A 31 24.25 -3.79 40.53
CA GLN A 31 25.32 -3.30 41.37
C GLN A 31 25.03 -3.59 42.85
N LEU A 32 23.82 -3.26 43.33
CA LEU A 32 23.39 -3.57 44.70
C LEU A 32 23.37 -5.09 44.98
N GLU A 33 22.95 -5.91 44.01
CA GLU A 33 23.06 -7.39 44.10
C GLU A 33 24.51 -7.83 44.30
N LYS A 34 25.46 -7.26 43.55
CA LYS A 34 26.88 -7.56 43.71
C LYS A 34 27.40 -7.09 45.06
N ASP A 35 27.10 -5.86 45.46
CA ASP A 35 27.58 -5.27 46.72
C ASP A 35 27.07 -6.08 47.94
N VAL A 36 25.83 -6.59 47.89
CA VAL A 36 25.27 -7.52 48.89
C VAL A 36 25.98 -8.88 48.89
N HIS A 37 26.29 -9.44 47.72
CA HIS A 37 27.04 -10.71 47.63
C HIS A 37 28.49 -10.58 48.10
N ASP A 38 29.19 -9.50 47.71
CA ASP A 38 30.57 -9.23 48.13
C ASP A 38 30.63 -8.99 49.65
N ALA A 39 29.66 -8.27 50.23
CA ALA A 39 29.54 -8.09 51.68
C ALA A 39 29.25 -9.41 52.42
N ALA A 40 28.38 -10.27 51.86
CA ALA A 40 28.10 -11.59 52.43
C ALA A 40 29.32 -12.53 52.38
N ALA A 41 30.10 -12.47 51.29
CA ALA A 41 31.35 -13.21 51.15
C ALA A 41 32.43 -12.72 52.13
N ALA A 42 32.56 -11.41 52.32
CA ALA A 42 33.46 -10.82 53.31
C ALA A 42 33.08 -11.22 54.75
N ALA A 43 31.78 -11.20 55.08
CA ALA A 43 31.28 -11.61 56.39
C ALA A 43 31.46 -13.11 56.69
N ALA A 44 31.61 -13.95 55.67
CA ALA A 44 31.92 -15.38 55.81
C ALA A 44 33.42 -15.66 56.02
N ALA A 45 34.29 -14.66 55.85
CA ALA A 45 35.75 -14.78 55.98
C ALA A 45 36.32 -14.26 57.31
N THR A 46 35.48 -13.69 58.18
CA THR A 46 35.87 -13.12 59.49
C THR A 46 35.20 -13.86 60.64
N ASP A 47 35.96 -14.15 61.70
CA ASP A 47 35.44 -14.81 62.91
C ASP A 47 34.28 -14.06 63.58
N ALA A 48 33.41 -14.82 64.25
CA ALA A 48 32.08 -14.37 64.66
C ALA A 48 32.04 -13.22 65.70
N GLU A 49 33.15 -12.90 66.36
CA GLU A 49 33.20 -11.90 67.46
C GLU A 49 33.45 -10.46 66.98
N SER A 50 33.93 -10.24 65.75
CA SER A 50 34.09 -8.89 65.18
C SER A 50 33.01 -8.55 64.14
N ARG A 51 31.79 -9.06 64.33
CA ARG A 51 30.66 -8.87 63.41
C ARG A 51 30.11 -7.44 63.52
N PRO A 52 30.21 -6.58 62.48
CA PRO A 52 29.63 -5.24 62.53
C PRO A 52 28.10 -5.34 62.52
N LEU A 53 27.47 -4.96 63.62
CA LEU A 53 26.01 -5.04 63.83
C LEU A 53 25.25 -3.91 63.11
N VAL A 54 25.65 -3.56 61.88
CA VAL A 54 25.24 -2.32 61.19
C VAL A 54 24.74 -2.55 59.75
N GLY A 55 23.43 -2.37 59.56
CA GLY A 55 22.86 -1.57 58.46
C GLY A 55 22.70 -2.17 57.06
N GLY A 56 23.48 -3.15 56.61
CA GLY A 56 23.58 -3.51 55.18
C GLY A 56 22.26 -3.87 54.47
N ALA A 57 21.27 -4.41 55.19
CA ALA A 57 19.98 -4.79 54.62
C ALA A 57 19.05 -3.59 54.34
N GLU A 58 18.98 -2.59 55.22
CA GLU A 58 18.10 -1.42 55.01
C GLU A 58 18.69 -0.45 53.97
N ASP A 59 20.02 -0.30 53.97
CA ASP A 59 20.71 0.70 53.14
C ASP A 59 20.51 0.46 51.63
N SER A 60 20.54 -0.80 51.19
CA SER A 60 20.28 -1.16 49.78
C SER A 60 18.89 -0.74 49.27
N GLU A 61 17.90 -0.65 50.17
CA GLU A 61 16.55 -0.18 49.83
C GLU A 61 16.46 1.34 49.85
N ALA A 62 17.04 1.97 50.88
CA ALA A 62 17.13 3.43 50.97
C ALA A 62 17.88 4.02 49.76
N LEU A 63 18.98 3.40 49.32
CA LEU A 63 19.75 3.78 48.14
C LEU A 63 18.94 3.67 46.85
N PHE A 64 18.16 2.58 46.69
CA PHE A 64 17.31 2.41 45.50
C PHE A 64 16.10 3.36 45.51
N GLN A 65 15.45 3.58 46.65
CA GLN A 65 14.42 4.60 46.80
C GLN A 65 14.96 6.01 46.50
N ARG A 66 16.18 6.34 46.97
CA ARG A 66 16.86 7.61 46.69
C ARG A 66 17.16 7.82 45.20
N ALA A 67 17.26 6.74 44.40
CA ALA A 67 17.35 6.82 42.94
C ALA A 67 15.98 6.90 42.24
N LEU A 68 14.90 6.35 42.83
CA LEU A 68 13.54 6.39 42.26
C LEU A 68 12.82 7.72 42.50
N VAL A 69 13.00 8.36 43.66
CA VAL A 69 12.32 9.63 44.00
C VAL A 69 12.67 10.78 43.02
N PRO A 70 13.93 10.99 42.60
CA PRO A 70 14.26 11.99 41.57
C PRO A 70 13.58 11.72 40.22
N GLU A 71 13.51 10.46 39.79
CA GLU A 71 12.82 10.07 38.55
C GLU A 71 11.31 10.36 38.64
N LEU A 72 10.68 9.99 39.75
CA LEU A 72 9.25 10.28 40.00
C LEU A 72 8.96 11.79 40.00
N ARG A 73 9.87 12.59 40.60
CA ARG A 73 9.76 14.06 40.62
C ARG A 73 9.92 14.65 39.21
N LYS A 74 10.97 14.27 38.48
CA LYS A 74 11.23 14.66 37.07
C LYS A 74 10.01 14.42 36.19
N MET A 75 9.40 13.24 36.33
CA MET A 75 8.26 12.83 35.53
C MET A 75 6.99 13.61 35.89
N SER A 76 6.79 13.91 37.18
CA SER A 76 5.65 14.68 37.67
C SER A 76 5.74 16.17 37.28
N SER A 77 6.92 16.78 37.35
CA SER A 77 7.13 18.18 36.95
C SER A 77 6.98 18.35 35.43
N PHE A 78 7.52 17.42 34.63
CA PHE A 78 7.33 17.44 33.18
C PHE A 78 5.85 17.31 32.81
N TYR A 79 5.15 16.35 33.40
CA TYR A 79 3.73 16.14 33.13
C TYR A 79 2.88 17.36 33.51
N ALA A 80 3.09 17.96 34.69
CA ALA A 80 2.35 19.15 35.11
C ALA A 80 2.60 20.35 34.18
N SER A 81 3.84 20.54 33.71
CA SER A 81 4.18 21.58 32.75
C SER A 81 3.50 21.35 31.39
N LYS A 82 3.52 20.11 30.87
CA LYS A 82 2.92 19.78 29.58
C LYS A 82 1.39 19.73 29.61
N GLU A 83 0.78 19.33 30.73
CA GLU A 83 -0.67 19.43 30.90
C GLU A 83 -1.12 20.90 30.85
N ALA A 84 -0.41 21.81 31.53
CA ALA A 84 -0.72 23.24 31.51
C ALA A 84 -0.61 23.83 30.10
N GLU A 85 0.52 23.58 29.42
CA GLU A 85 0.79 24.02 28.04
C GLU A 85 -0.30 23.55 27.06
N LEU A 86 -0.62 22.25 27.04
CA LEU A 86 -1.63 21.71 26.14
C LEU A 86 -3.05 22.18 26.48
N THR A 87 -3.35 22.43 27.76
CA THR A 87 -4.66 22.94 28.16
C THR A 87 -4.83 24.40 27.73
N GLU A 88 -3.80 25.22 27.87
CA GLU A 88 -3.81 26.61 27.39
C GLU A 88 -3.94 26.69 25.86
N GLU A 89 -3.28 25.81 25.11
CA GLU A 89 -3.44 25.73 23.65
C GLU A 89 -4.83 25.23 23.21
N VAL A 90 -5.41 24.27 23.93
CA VAL A 90 -6.80 23.82 23.72
C VAL A 90 -7.77 24.97 23.96
N ASP A 91 -7.67 25.68 25.09
CA ASP A 91 -8.60 26.77 25.43
C ASP A 91 -8.49 27.95 24.45
N LYS A 92 -7.27 28.30 24.01
CA LYS A 92 -7.04 29.30 22.95
C LYS A 92 -7.70 28.89 21.62
N LEU A 93 -7.54 27.63 21.21
CA LEU A 93 -8.19 27.15 19.99
C LEU A 93 -9.71 27.00 20.12
N LEU A 94 -10.24 26.62 21.29
CA LEU A 94 -11.68 26.61 21.54
C LEU A 94 -12.27 28.01 21.41
N TRP A 95 -11.57 29.03 21.91
CA TRP A 95 -11.94 30.44 21.74
C TRP A 95 -11.88 30.89 20.28
N GLU A 96 -10.80 30.59 19.55
CA GLU A 96 -10.70 30.86 18.11
C GLU A 96 -11.87 30.21 17.34
N VAL A 97 -12.20 28.96 17.66
CA VAL A 97 -13.26 28.18 17.01
C VAL A 97 -14.65 28.74 17.33
N GLY A 98 -14.91 29.11 18.59
CA GLY A 98 -16.20 29.67 19.02
C GLY A 98 -16.54 31.01 18.35
N GLN A 99 -15.54 31.81 17.98
CA GLN A 99 -15.75 33.06 17.23
C GLN A 99 -16.24 32.82 15.78
N PHE A 100 -15.98 31.65 15.18
CA PHE A 100 -16.45 31.35 13.83
C PHE A 100 -17.97 31.08 13.77
N ASP A 101 -18.55 30.37 14.76
CA ASP A 101 -20.00 30.06 14.79
C ASP A 101 -20.84 31.36 14.71
N VAL A 102 -20.50 32.37 15.53
CA VAL A 102 -21.19 33.68 15.60
C VAL A 102 -21.13 34.44 14.26
N SER A 103 -20.01 34.34 13.54
CA SER A 103 -19.85 34.98 12.23
C SER A 103 -20.62 34.26 11.11
N SER A 104 -20.82 32.93 11.20
CA SER A 104 -21.62 32.19 10.20
C SER A 104 -23.13 32.40 10.34
N GLU A 105 -23.66 32.57 11.56
CA GLU A 105 -25.11 32.84 11.73
C GLU A 105 -25.51 34.21 11.17
N SER A 106 -24.68 35.23 11.38
CA SER A 106 -24.96 36.60 10.91
C SER A 106 -24.99 36.75 9.37
N ASP A 107 -24.30 35.89 8.63
CA ASP A 107 -24.29 35.90 7.16
C ASP A 107 -25.49 35.14 6.56
N ASN A 108 -26.05 34.17 7.30
CA ASN A 108 -27.18 33.36 6.83
C ASN A 108 -28.51 34.14 6.84
N THR A 109 -28.71 35.02 7.83
CA THR A 109 -29.93 35.84 7.97
C THR A 109 -30.12 36.82 6.80
N ARG A 110 -29.03 37.27 6.16
CA ARG A 110 -29.10 38.15 4.98
C ARG A 110 -29.50 37.42 3.69
N ARG A 111 -29.46 36.09 3.67
CA ARG A 111 -29.67 35.29 2.45
C ARG A 111 -31.13 34.87 2.24
N TYR A 112 -31.95 34.92 3.29
CA TYR A 112 -33.35 34.50 3.25
C TYR A 112 -34.35 35.58 2.79
N SER A 113 -33.95 36.86 2.67
CA SER A 113 -34.87 37.97 2.35
C SER A 113 -34.95 38.34 0.86
N VAL A 114 -34.44 37.50 -0.06
CA VAL A 114 -34.26 37.85 -1.49
C VAL A 114 -34.84 36.76 -2.44
N HIS A 115 -35.69 35.87 -1.93
CA HIS A 115 -36.26 34.79 -2.75
C HIS A 115 -37.72 34.46 -2.40
N SER A 116 -38.59 35.46 -2.55
CA SER A 116 -40.05 35.27 -2.47
C SER A 116 -40.80 36.31 -3.31
N GLN A 117 -40.50 36.39 -4.61
CA GLN A 117 -41.42 36.93 -5.61
C GLN A 117 -41.00 36.53 -7.04
N ASP A 118 -42.02 36.14 -7.81
CA ASP A 118 -42.12 36.12 -9.27
C ASP A 118 -41.89 34.79 -10.02
N SER A 119 -42.95 33.97 -10.03
CA SER A 119 -43.52 33.44 -11.27
C SER A 119 -45.01 33.10 -11.09
N ASP A 120 -45.90 33.73 -11.86
CA ASP A 120 -46.85 33.04 -12.76
C ASP A 120 -47.90 33.98 -13.38
N ASN A 121 -47.97 33.95 -14.71
CA ASN A 121 -49.16 34.23 -15.56
C ASN A 121 -49.75 35.67 -15.58
N ALA A 122 -50.38 36.15 -16.65
CA ALA A 122 -50.43 35.73 -18.07
C ALA A 122 -50.84 36.95 -18.93
N GLU A 123 -50.87 36.78 -20.25
CA GLU A 123 -51.40 37.77 -21.21
C GLU A 123 -52.91 38.01 -20.99
N ASP A 124 -53.37 39.28 -20.97
CA ASP A 124 -54.29 39.81 -22.01
C ASP A 124 -54.41 41.36 -21.94
N SER A 125 -55.22 41.91 -22.85
CA SER A 125 -55.55 43.32 -23.15
C SER A 125 -56.34 44.08 -22.03
N ASP A 126 -56.73 45.37 -22.10
CA ASP A 126 -56.94 46.36 -23.18
C ASP A 126 -56.78 47.84 -22.69
N GLU A 127 -56.71 48.75 -23.67
CA GLU A 127 -57.20 50.16 -23.71
C GLU A 127 -57.00 51.19 -22.56
N GLU A 128 -56.32 52.29 -22.92
CA GLU A 128 -56.68 53.72 -22.70
C GLU A 128 -56.63 54.31 -21.26
N ASP A 129 -56.32 55.60 -21.00
CA ASP A 129 -56.28 56.76 -21.91
C ASP A 129 -55.29 57.89 -21.47
N GLU A 130 -55.07 58.87 -22.35
CA GLU A 130 -54.73 60.30 -22.14
C GLU A 130 -54.06 60.77 -20.82
N THR A 131 -52.95 61.52 -20.81
CA THR A 131 -52.79 62.83 -21.49
C THR A 131 -51.36 63.42 -21.41
N ALA A 132 -51.16 64.44 -22.26
CA ALA A 132 -50.06 65.42 -22.36
C ALA A 132 -49.39 65.90 -21.03
N ALA A 133 -48.18 66.48 -21.01
CA ALA A 133 -47.63 67.40 -22.02
C ALA A 133 -46.09 67.65 -21.93
N LEU A 134 -45.60 68.49 -22.86
CA LEU A 134 -44.35 69.28 -22.85
C LEU A 134 -43.05 68.68 -23.42
N THR A 135 -43.10 68.43 -24.73
CA THR A 135 -42.22 69.05 -25.76
C THR A 135 -40.70 69.23 -25.54
N ARG A 136 -39.94 68.55 -26.43
CA ARG A 136 -38.96 69.08 -27.44
C ARG A 136 -37.85 70.03 -26.96
N SER A 137 -36.58 69.96 -27.39
CA SER A 137 -35.74 69.04 -28.22
C SER A 137 -34.28 69.61 -28.23
N ALA A 138 -33.22 69.14 -28.90
CA ALA A 138 -32.98 68.09 -29.91
C ALA A 138 -31.46 67.69 -29.93
N SER A 139 -31.10 66.70 -30.77
CA SER A 139 -29.74 66.44 -31.31
C SER A 139 -28.68 65.79 -30.39
N GLY A 140 -27.80 64.95 -30.95
CA GLY A 140 -26.44 64.78 -30.37
C GLY A 140 -25.81 63.39 -30.17
N ARG A 141 -26.30 62.29 -30.78
CA ARG A 141 -25.57 61.04 -31.09
C ARG A 141 -24.16 60.83 -30.46
N ARG A 142 -24.03 60.01 -29.40
CA ARG A 142 -22.90 59.07 -29.19
C ARG A 142 -23.16 58.07 -28.06
N LYS A 143 -22.80 56.79 -28.26
CA LYS A 143 -22.83 55.74 -27.24
C LYS A 143 -21.59 55.81 -26.35
N SER A 144 -21.75 55.68 -25.04
CA SER A 144 -20.72 55.20 -24.11
C SER A 144 -21.38 54.60 -22.88
N ALA A 145 -20.83 53.50 -22.35
CA ALA A 145 -21.35 52.82 -21.18
C ALA A 145 -20.30 52.82 -20.06
N HIS A 146 -20.69 53.38 -18.91
CA HIS A 146 -20.13 53.23 -17.57
C HIS A 146 -21.29 53.58 -16.61
N SER A 147 -21.47 52.98 -15.44
CA SER A 147 -20.61 52.07 -14.66
C SER A 147 -21.44 51.22 -13.70
N ILE A 148 -21.11 49.94 -13.51
CA ILE A 148 -21.29 49.13 -12.27
C ILE A 148 -20.29 47.96 -12.40
N GLN A 149 -19.09 48.06 -11.79
CA GLN A 149 -18.17 46.92 -11.69
C GLN A 149 -17.11 47.08 -10.58
N THR A 150 -17.54 47.25 -9.33
CA THR A 150 -16.64 47.33 -8.15
C THR A 150 -17.10 46.49 -6.95
N GLY A 151 -18.17 45.68 -7.07
CA GLY A 151 -18.68 44.84 -5.98
C GLY A 151 -18.22 43.38 -5.96
N ALA A 152 -17.81 42.80 -7.10
CA ALA A 152 -17.72 41.34 -7.25
C ALA A 152 -16.33 40.72 -6.96
N MET A 153 -15.23 41.50 -6.97
CA MET A 153 -13.88 40.93 -6.87
C MET A 153 -13.36 40.73 -5.44
N THR A 154 -14.00 41.30 -4.41
CA THR A 154 -13.58 41.15 -3.01
C THR A 154 -13.98 39.79 -2.43
N GLY A 155 -15.24 39.37 -2.63
CA GLY A 155 -15.78 38.14 -2.03
C GLY A 155 -15.01 36.85 -2.38
N SER A 156 -14.44 36.74 -3.57
CA SER A 156 -13.63 35.56 -3.96
C SER A 156 -12.29 35.51 -3.21
N ALA A 157 -11.67 36.66 -2.95
CA ALA A 157 -10.45 36.74 -2.16
C ALA A 157 -10.72 36.44 -0.68
N ASP A 158 -11.86 36.92 -0.15
CA ASP A 158 -12.25 36.71 1.25
C ASP A 158 -12.69 35.27 1.53
N PHE A 159 -13.45 34.63 0.65
CA PHE A 159 -13.73 33.20 0.74
C PHE A 159 -12.44 32.36 0.73
N GLY A 160 -11.49 32.69 -0.16
CA GLY A 160 -10.19 32.04 -0.19
C GLY A 160 -9.32 32.32 1.05
N ARG A 161 -9.50 33.46 1.74
CA ARG A 161 -8.83 33.76 3.02
C ARG A 161 -9.48 32.99 4.18
N ALA A 162 -10.81 32.91 4.22
CA ALA A 162 -11.56 32.13 5.21
C ALA A 162 -11.22 30.64 5.15
N LEU A 163 -11.25 30.04 3.95
CA LEU A 163 -10.94 28.61 3.76
C LEU A 163 -9.49 28.25 4.18
N ARG A 164 -8.52 29.12 3.90
CA ARG A 164 -7.13 28.95 4.34
C ARG A 164 -6.98 29.06 5.86
N ARG A 165 -7.73 29.96 6.51
CA ARG A 165 -7.79 30.03 7.98
C ARG A 165 -8.37 28.74 8.57
N GLN A 166 -9.52 28.26 8.07
CA GLN A 166 -10.14 27.00 8.50
C GLN A 166 -9.21 25.79 8.35
N GLN A 167 -8.48 25.67 7.22
CA GLN A 167 -7.49 24.60 7.04
C GLN A 167 -6.31 24.70 8.02
N SER A 168 -5.87 25.90 8.36
CA SER A 168 -4.83 26.12 9.39
C SER A 168 -5.31 25.72 10.77
N THR A 169 -6.56 26.05 11.12
CA THR A 169 -7.19 25.64 12.39
C THR A 169 -7.31 24.11 12.48
N LEU A 170 -7.77 23.44 11.42
CA LEU A 170 -7.87 21.97 11.40
C LEU A 170 -6.52 21.28 11.63
N LYS A 171 -5.43 21.76 11.00
CA LYS A 171 -4.08 21.22 11.21
C LYS A 171 -3.61 21.39 12.67
N ARG A 172 -3.88 22.54 13.30
CA ARG A 172 -3.60 22.78 14.73
C ARG A 172 -4.44 21.87 15.63
N VAL A 173 -5.71 21.65 15.29
CA VAL A 173 -6.62 20.76 16.04
C VAL A 173 -6.16 19.30 16.03
N THR A 174 -5.77 18.77 14.87
CA THR A 174 -5.23 17.41 14.77
C THR A 174 -3.90 17.26 15.51
N ALA A 175 -3.01 18.26 15.44
CA ALA A 175 -1.73 18.23 16.14
C ALA A 175 -1.92 18.17 17.68
N LEU A 176 -2.80 19.00 18.26
CA LEU A 176 -3.11 18.94 19.69
C LEU A 176 -3.75 17.63 20.11
N TYR A 177 -4.64 17.05 19.28
CA TYR A 177 -5.23 15.74 19.59
C TYR A 177 -4.15 14.66 19.73
N VAL A 178 -3.19 14.62 18.80
CA VAL A 178 -2.05 13.68 18.86
C VAL A 178 -1.24 13.91 20.14
N GLN A 179 -0.89 15.15 20.48
CA GLN A 179 -0.12 15.46 21.69
C GLN A 179 -0.84 15.10 23.00
N LEU A 180 -2.16 15.25 23.07
CA LEU A 180 -2.96 14.80 24.22
C LEU A 180 -2.99 13.27 24.35
N CYS A 181 -3.12 12.55 23.23
CA CYS A 181 -3.03 11.08 23.20
C CYS A 181 -1.62 10.58 23.58
N GLU A 182 -0.58 11.27 23.12
CA GLU A 182 0.81 11.03 23.52
C GLU A 182 1.01 11.26 25.03
N LEU A 183 0.42 12.31 25.60
CA LEU A 183 0.48 12.58 27.05
C LEU A 183 -0.22 11.48 27.87
N LYS A 184 -1.33 10.92 27.39
CA LYS A 184 -1.97 9.73 27.97
C LYS A 184 -1.06 8.50 27.89
N SER A 185 -0.43 8.27 26.74
CA SER A 185 0.55 7.18 26.53
C SER A 185 1.75 7.30 27.49
N TYR A 186 2.28 8.52 27.66
CA TYR A 186 3.37 8.84 28.58
C TYR A 186 3.06 8.40 30.02
N ILE A 187 1.86 8.67 30.55
CA ILE A 187 1.45 8.19 31.88
C ILE A 187 1.47 6.65 31.93
N GLN A 188 0.85 5.98 30.96
CA GLN A 188 0.67 4.52 30.98
C GLN A 188 2.00 3.75 30.89
N LEU A 189 2.90 4.18 30.00
CA LEU A 189 4.25 3.62 29.85
C LEU A 189 5.07 3.76 31.13
N ASN A 190 5.02 4.94 31.75
CA ASN A 190 5.79 5.25 32.94
C ASN A 190 5.26 4.53 34.21
N LYS A 191 3.93 4.45 34.37
CA LYS A 191 3.29 3.63 35.43
C LYS A 191 3.68 2.15 35.30
N THR A 192 3.66 1.64 34.08
CA THR A 192 4.13 0.28 33.75
C THR A 192 5.63 0.10 34.03
N GLY A 193 6.42 1.16 33.82
CA GLY A 193 7.85 1.20 34.08
C GLY A 193 8.21 1.04 35.54
N PHE A 194 7.61 1.83 36.42
CA PHE A 194 7.79 1.70 37.88
C PHE A 194 7.41 0.29 38.35
N GLY A 195 6.23 -0.20 37.97
CA GLY A 195 5.80 -1.55 38.33
C GLY A 195 6.75 -2.67 37.87
N LYS A 196 7.42 -2.50 36.71
CA LYS A 196 8.39 -3.47 36.16
C LYS A 196 9.81 -3.33 36.70
N ILE A 197 10.23 -2.16 37.18
CA ILE A 197 11.56 -1.98 37.78
C ILE A 197 11.55 -2.40 39.25
N LEU A 198 10.49 -2.05 39.98
CA LEU A 198 10.28 -2.49 41.36
C LEU A 198 10.15 -4.02 41.45
N LYS A 199 9.35 -4.67 40.59
CA LYS A 199 9.28 -6.15 40.51
C LYS A 199 10.64 -6.79 40.22
N LYS A 200 11.55 -6.07 39.56
CA LYS A 200 12.90 -6.55 39.27
C LYS A 200 13.83 -6.40 40.48
N PHE A 201 13.73 -5.30 41.23
CA PHE A 201 14.42 -5.11 42.50
C PHE A 201 14.02 -6.20 43.50
N ASP A 202 12.72 -6.33 43.76
CA ASP A 202 12.14 -7.33 44.67
C ASP A 202 12.59 -8.76 44.35
N LYS A 203 12.55 -9.14 43.06
CA LYS A 203 12.95 -10.50 42.63
C LYS A 203 14.44 -10.78 42.75
N ILE A 204 15.30 -9.76 42.65
CA ILE A 204 16.76 -9.93 42.65
C ILE A 204 17.31 -9.84 44.08
N LEU A 205 16.83 -8.90 44.88
CA LEU A 205 17.29 -8.67 46.26
C LEU A 205 16.42 -9.36 47.32
N HIS A 206 15.41 -10.13 46.92
CA HIS A 206 14.48 -10.87 47.78
C HIS A 206 13.75 -9.96 48.80
N LYS A 207 13.13 -8.89 48.29
CA LYS A 207 12.43 -7.85 49.06
C LYS A 207 11.01 -7.59 48.56
N GLU A 208 10.24 -6.79 49.30
CA GLU A 208 8.83 -6.46 49.01
C GLU A 208 8.60 -4.94 48.81
N LEU A 209 9.57 -4.23 48.24
CA LEU A 209 9.51 -2.77 48.05
C LEU A 209 8.39 -2.35 47.07
N ARG A 210 8.05 -3.19 46.07
CA ARG A 210 7.10 -2.83 45.01
C ARG A 210 5.75 -2.39 45.54
N THR A 211 5.12 -3.16 46.43
CA THR A 211 3.76 -2.89 46.90
C THR A 211 3.75 -1.55 47.63
N ARG A 212 4.62 -1.43 48.63
CA ARG A 212 4.81 -0.24 49.44
C ARG A 212 5.08 1.01 48.61
N PHE A 213 6.10 1.01 47.75
CA PHE A 213 6.48 2.20 46.98
C PHE A 213 5.45 2.56 45.87
N MET A 214 4.77 1.57 45.29
CA MET A 214 3.70 1.84 44.32
C MET A 214 2.51 2.54 44.98
N GLU A 215 2.11 2.08 46.16
CA GLU A 215 0.95 2.62 46.90
C GLU A 215 1.30 3.94 47.58
N GLU A 216 2.33 3.99 48.43
CA GLU A 216 2.71 5.19 49.20
C GLU A 216 3.23 6.36 48.32
N SER A 217 3.92 6.08 47.20
CA SER A 217 4.61 7.12 46.41
C SER A 217 4.10 7.25 44.98
N VAL A 218 4.08 6.18 44.18
CA VAL A 218 3.82 6.30 42.74
C VAL A 218 2.36 6.65 42.45
N LEU A 219 1.39 6.00 43.10
CA LEU A 219 -0.04 6.24 42.85
C LEU A 219 -0.56 7.56 43.44
N HIS A 220 0.10 8.09 44.48
CA HIS A 220 -0.22 9.40 45.04
C HIS A 220 0.38 10.59 44.26
N ALA A 221 1.39 10.36 43.41
CA ALA A 221 1.95 11.40 42.57
C ALA A 221 0.95 11.87 41.49
N TYR A 222 0.89 13.19 41.29
CA TYR A 222 -0.09 13.88 40.42
C TYR A 222 -0.41 13.21 39.07
N PRO A 223 0.56 12.81 38.21
CA PRO A 223 0.27 12.18 36.91
C PRO A 223 -0.40 10.80 36.99
N PHE A 224 -0.33 10.10 38.13
CA PHE A 224 -0.80 8.71 38.26
C PHE A 224 -2.11 8.58 39.04
N LYS A 225 -2.61 9.69 39.63
CA LYS A 225 -3.91 9.73 40.31
C LYS A 225 -5.04 9.40 39.31
N PRO A 226 -6.06 8.62 39.74
CA PRO A 226 -7.17 8.24 38.86
C PRO A 226 -8.06 9.42 38.46
N GLU A 227 -8.06 10.51 39.25
CA GLU A 227 -8.75 11.76 38.96
C GLU A 227 -8.09 12.51 37.79
N THR A 228 -6.76 12.68 37.82
CA THR A 228 -5.98 13.31 36.75
C THR A 228 -6.15 12.57 35.43
N LEU A 229 -6.11 11.22 35.45
CA LEU A 229 -6.31 10.41 34.25
C LEU A 229 -7.73 10.58 33.67
N ARG A 230 -8.76 10.55 34.51
CA ARG A 230 -10.16 10.80 34.09
C ARG A 230 -10.34 12.22 33.55
N ALA A 231 -9.68 13.21 34.14
CA ALA A 231 -9.73 14.60 33.67
C ALA A 231 -9.07 14.74 32.28
N LEU A 232 -7.93 14.09 32.05
CA LEU A 232 -7.26 14.05 30.75
C LEU A 232 -8.12 13.33 29.69
N GLU A 233 -8.70 12.18 30.04
CA GLU A 233 -9.60 11.43 29.14
C GLU A 233 -10.84 12.26 28.77
N GLY A 234 -11.48 12.92 29.74
CA GLY A 234 -12.59 13.85 29.49
C GLY A 234 -12.20 15.14 28.76
N ARG A 235 -10.91 15.51 28.69
CA ARG A 235 -10.42 16.58 27.79
C ARG A 235 -10.24 16.05 26.37
N ILE A 236 -9.61 14.88 26.19
CA ILE A 236 -9.46 14.21 24.89
C ILE A 236 -10.82 13.98 24.23
N GLU A 237 -11.81 13.50 24.99
CA GLU A 237 -13.16 13.22 24.49
C GLU A 237 -13.89 14.51 24.06
N ARG A 238 -13.86 15.57 24.88
CA ARG A 238 -14.40 16.89 24.51
C ARG A 238 -13.72 17.47 23.27
N TRP A 239 -12.40 17.34 23.18
CA TRP A 239 -11.62 17.81 22.02
C TRP A 239 -11.96 17.03 20.75
N SER A 240 -12.10 15.70 20.83
CA SER A 240 -12.49 14.85 19.70
C SER A 240 -13.89 15.19 19.16
N ARG A 241 -14.86 15.43 20.06
CA ARG A 241 -16.22 15.86 19.69
C ARG A 241 -16.21 17.20 18.96
N GLN A 242 -15.42 18.17 19.42
CA GLN A 242 -15.30 19.48 18.77
C GLN A 242 -14.55 19.41 17.43
N ALA A 243 -13.48 18.59 17.34
CA ALA A 243 -12.76 18.34 16.10
C ALA A 243 -13.66 17.68 15.03
N ALA A 244 -14.50 16.70 15.43
CA ALA A 244 -15.49 16.07 14.54
C ALA A 244 -16.60 17.04 14.10
N ARG A 245 -16.97 18.02 14.95
CA ARG A 245 -17.92 19.09 14.59
C ARG A 245 -17.32 20.06 13.57
N LEU A 246 -16.09 20.53 13.78
CA LEU A 246 -15.32 21.32 12.81
C LEU A 246 -15.15 20.57 11.47
N GLY A 247 -14.81 19.29 11.52
CA GLY A 247 -14.72 18.44 10.33
C GLY A 247 -16.01 18.42 9.52
N ARG A 248 -17.17 18.27 10.18
CA ARG A 248 -18.48 18.32 9.51
C ARG A 248 -18.78 19.68 8.87
N VAL A 249 -18.51 20.79 9.57
CA VAL A 249 -18.72 22.15 9.04
C VAL A 249 -17.82 22.45 7.82
N ILE A 250 -16.58 21.96 7.81
CA ILE A 250 -15.62 22.21 6.71
C ILE A 250 -15.84 21.28 5.51
N LEU A 251 -16.25 20.02 5.73
CA LEU A 251 -16.41 19.03 4.67
C LEU A 251 -17.76 19.11 3.95
N GLY A 252 -18.80 19.67 4.58
CA GLY A 252 -20.11 19.86 3.94
C GLY A 252 -20.83 18.56 3.57
N THR A 253 -20.44 17.44 4.18
CA THR A 253 -20.96 16.09 3.89
C THR A 253 -21.41 15.39 5.16
N GLU A 254 -22.66 14.90 5.17
CA GLU A 254 -23.16 13.92 6.13
C GLU A 254 -22.51 12.56 5.91
N HIS A 255 -21.27 12.40 6.38
CA HIS A 255 -20.61 11.10 6.49
C HIS A 255 -19.96 10.99 7.86
N ASP A 256 -20.29 9.91 8.59
CA ASP A 256 -19.79 9.65 9.93
C ASP A 256 -18.28 9.38 9.92
N ALA A 257 -17.52 10.44 10.17
CA ALA A 257 -16.09 10.37 10.44
C ALA A 257 -15.86 9.79 11.85
N VAL A 258 -16.06 8.47 11.99
CA VAL A 258 -15.65 7.72 13.18
C VAL A 258 -14.12 7.80 13.30
N LEU A 259 -13.66 8.63 14.22
CA LEU A 259 -12.24 8.74 14.55
C LEU A 259 -11.76 7.45 15.20
N GLN A 260 -10.58 7.01 14.80
CA GLN A 260 -10.01 5.72 15.19
C GLN A 260 -9.48 5.80 16.64
N GLY A 261 -10.35 5.61 17.62
CA GLY A 261 -10.02 5.69 19.04
C GLY A 261 -11.05 5.09 20.01
N ASP A 262 -12.33 5.02 19.61
CA ASP A 262 -13.36 4.37 20.42
C ASP A 262 -13.38 2.85 20.19
N ASP A 263 -12.85 2.10 21.17
CA ASP A 263 -13.21 0.69 21.40
C ASP A 263 -14.62 0.63 22.03
N ASP A 264 -15.60 1.20 21.31
CA ASP A 264 -17.00 1.14 21.72
C ASP A 264 -17.57 -0.25 21.43
N LYS A 265 -18.25 -0.79 22.45
CA LYS A 265 -18.85 -2.13 22.43
C LYS A 265 -19.97 -2.19 21.38
N LEU A 266 -19.63 -2.67 20.18
CA LEU A 266 -20.61 -2.92 19.13
C LEU A 266 -21.76 -3.79 19.65
N PRO A 267 -23.03 -3.48 19.33
CA PRO A 267 -24.17 -4.33 19.70
C PRO A 267 -23.99 -5.71 19.06
N ALA A 268 -24.16 -6.79 19.84
CA ALA A 268 -23.70 -8.12 19.44
C ALA A 268 -24.48 -8.75 18.25
N ILE A 269 -25.65 -8.20 17.91
CA ILE A 269 -26.59 -8.77 16.95
C ILE A 269 -27.05 -7.66 16.00
N LYS A 270 -27.07 -7.94 14.70
CA LYS A 270 -27.68 -7.07 13.68
C LYS A 270 -28.89 -7.80 13.10
N GLU A 271 -30.03 -7.15 13.16
CA GLU A 271 -31.27 -7.62 12.55
C GLU A 271 -31.20 -7.41 11.03
N VAL A 272 -31.47 -8.47 10.26
CA VAL A 272 -31.55 -8.40 8.80
C VAL A 272 -32.93 -8.87 8.38
N SER A 273 -33.71 -7.95 7.80
CA SER A 273 -35.00 -8.26 7.19
C SER A 273 -34.80 -8.90 5.82
N THR A 274 -35.35 -10.09 5.65
CA THR A 274 -35.40 -10.81 4.36
C THR A 274 -36.86 -10.96 3.94
N PRO A 275 -37.18 -11.16 2.64
CA PRO A 275 -38.57 -11.29 2.19
C PRO A 275 -39.34 -12.50 2.76
N PHE A 276 -38.67 -13.39 3.50
CA PHE A 276 -39.28 -14.53 4.22
C PHE A 276 -39.19 -14.41 5.75
N GLY A 277 -38.73 -13.28 6.30
CA GLY A 277 -38.74 -13.00 7.74
C GLY A 277 -37.51 -12.26 8.30
N HIS A 278 -37.55 -12.01 9.60
CA HIS A 278 -36.50 -11.34 10.36
C HIS A 278 -35.48 -12.38 10.86
N ILE A 279 -34.21 -12.25 10.46
CA ILE A 279 -33.14 -13.16 10.88
C ILE A 279 -32.15 -12.39 11.78
N TRP A 280 -31.92 -12.93 12.97
CA TRP A 280 -31.02 -12.38 13.98
C TRP A 280 -29.61 -12.95 13.76
N LEU A 281 -28.68 -12.14 13.26
CA LEU A 281 -27.32 -12.58 12.93
C LEU A 281 -26.27 -11.90 13.81
N PRO A 282 -25.24 -12.64 14.30
CA PRO A 282 -24.09 -12.02 14.97
C PRO A 282 -23.40 -11.04 14.03
N VAL A 283 -22.95 -9.89 14.53
CA VAL A 283 -22.36 -8.82 13.69
C VAL A 283 -21.16 -9.28 12.87
N TRP A 284 -20.41 -10.29 13.33
CA TRP A 284 -19.31 -10.86 12.54
C TRP A 284 -19.80 -11.57 11.26
N LEU A 285 -20.97 -12.22 11.31
CA LEU A 285 -21.53 -13.01 10.20
C LEU A 285 -22.31 -12.12 9.21
N ALA A 286 -22.83 -10.99 9.69
CA ALA A 286 -23.48 -9.95 8.88
C ALA A 286 -22.50 -8.96 8.21
N ASN A 287 -21.19 -9.21 8.30
CA ASN A 287 -20.17 -8.45 7.56
C ASN A 287 -20.17 -8.85 6.08
N SER A 288 -20.10 -7.88 5.15
CA SER A 288 -20.18 -8.15 3.71
C SER A 288 -19.12 -9.15 3.25
N ALA A 289 -17.86 -8.96 3.65
CA ALA A 289 -16.76 -9.89 3.32
C ALA A 289 -16.98 -11.32 3.85
N MET A 290 -17.73 -11.48 4.96
CA MET A 290 -18.06 -12.81 5.48
C MET A 290 -19.18 -13.46 4.69
N LEU A 291 -20.19 -12.69 4.25
CA LEU A 291 -21.23 -13.18 3.36
C LEU A 291 -20.67 -13.54 1.97
N THR A 292 -19.77 -12.73 1.40
CA THR A 292 -19.07 -13.07 0.15
C THR A 292 -18.24 -14.34 0.32
N LEU A 293 -17.45 -14.47 1.39
CA LEU A 293 -16.68 -15.68 1.67
C LEU A 293 -17.57 -16.93 1.79
N LEU A 294 -18.71 -16.83 2.50
CA LEU A 294 -19.70 -17.90 2.59
C LEU A 294 -20.31 -18.24 1.22
N ALA A 295 -20.56 -17.24 0.37
CA ALA A 295 -21.03 -17.45 -1.00
C ALA A 295 -19.96 -18.16 -1.86
N ILE A 296 -18.68 -17.77 -1.77
CA ILE A 296 -17.56 -18.43 -2.47
C ILE A 296 -17.41 -19.90 -2.01
N ILE A 297 -17.52 -20.16 -0.70
CA ILE A 297 -17.53 -21.52 -0.15
C ILE A 297 -18.75 -22.32 -0.65
N GLY A 298 -19.93 -21.70 -0.70
CA GLY A 298 -21.14 -22.30 -1.27
C GLY A 298 -20.97 -22.66 -2.74
N ILE A 299 -20.39 -21.77 -3.55
CA ILE A 299 -20.06 -22.02 -4.97
C ILE A 299 -19.05 -23.16 -5.09
N PHE A 300 -18.02 -23.22 -4.25
CA PHE A 300 -17.04 -24.31 -4.26
C PHE A 300 -17.70 -25.67 -4.02
N PHE A 301 -18.54 -25.80 -2.99
CA PHE A 301 -19.27 -27.05 -2.74
C PHE A 301 -20.29 -27.36 -3.83
N ALA A 302 -20.98 -26.35 -4.39
CA ALA A 302 -21.89 -26.56 -5.52
C ALA A 302 -21.15 -27.10 -6.75
N VAL A 303 -20.02 -26.50 -7.14
CA VAL A 303 -19.19 -27.00 -8.24
C VAL A 303 -18.63 -28.39 -7.92
N LEU A 304 -18.22 -28.67 -6.68
CA LEU A 304 -17.70 -29.99 -6.30
C LEU A 304 -18.76 -31.11 -6.33
N MET A 305 -20.03 -30.79 -6.05
CA MET A 305 -21.13 -31.75 -6.04
C MET A 305 -21.84 -31.91 -7.39
N LEU A 306 -21.79 -30.90 -8.27
CA LEU A 306 -22.38 -30.98 -9.61
C LEU A 306 -21.48 -31.82 -10.55
N PRO A 307 -22.00 -32.86 -11.23
CA PRO A 307 -21.23 -33.68 -12.16
C PRO A 307 -21.03 -32.96 -13.50
N ILE A 308 -20.09 -32.01 -13.55
CA ILE A 308 -19.76 -31.22 -14.76
C ILE A 308 -18.75 -31.97 -15.66
N MET A 309 -17.81 -32.70 -15.05
CA MET A 309 -16.69 -33.37 -15.73
C MET A 309 -16.75 -34.89 -15.54
N GLU A 310 -16.38 -35.65 -16.57
CA GLU A 310 -16.37 -37.12 -16.57
C GLU A 310 -15.41 -37.73 -15.52
N LYS A 311 -14.35 -37.02 -15.14
CA LYS A 311 -13.30 -37.53 -14.24
C LYS A 311 -13.29 -36.75 -12.91
N PRO A 312 -13.27 -37.43 -11.75
CA PRO A 312 -13.34 -36.77 -10.45
C PRO A 312 -12.14 -35.87 -10.17
N GLU A 313 -10.95 -36.16 -10.73
CA GLU A 313 -9.78 -35.30 -10.58
C GLU A 313 -9.91 -34.00 -11.37
N GLN A 314 -10.58 -34.03 -12.53
CA GLN A 314 -10.91 -32.83 -13.31
C GLN A 314 -11.96 -31.99 -12.57
N GLN A 315 -13.00 -32.62 -12.00
CA GLN A 315 -14.02 -31.94 -11.20
C GLN A 315 -13.43 -31.24 -9.98
N ASN A 316 -12.60 -31.97 -9.20
CA ASN A 316 -11.92 -31.41 -8.02
C ASN A 316 -10.97 -30.26 -8.40
N CYS A 317 -10.27 -30.37 -9.54
CA CYS A 317 -9.40 -29.30 -9.99
C CYS A 317 -10.18 -28.08 -10.50
N LEU A 318 -11.34 -28.27 -11.14
CA LEU A 318 -12.23 -27.20 -11.59
C LEU A 318 -12.81 -26.46 -10.39
N ALA A 319 -13.31 -27.18 -9.39
CA ALA A 319 -13.80 -26.59 -8.14
C ALA A 319 -12.70 -25.75 -7.45
N LEU A 320 -11.48 -26.30 -7.33
CA LEU A 320 -10.33 -25.58 -6.78
C LEU A 320 -9.98 -24.32 -7.59
N LEU A 321 -9.94 -24.42 -8.92
CA LEU A 321 -9.63 -23.29 -9.80
C LEU A 321 -10.68 -22.18 -9.68
N VAL A 322 -11.98 -22.52 -9.66
CA VAL A 322 -13.08 -21.55 -9.47
C VAL A 322 -12.98 -20.89 -8.09
N PHE A 323 -12.77 -21.68 -7.03
CA PHE A 323 -12.61 -21.17 -5.66
C PHE A 323 -11.45 -20.19 -5.53
N VAL A 324 -10.26 -20.57 -6.01
CA VAL A 324 -9.07 -19.70 -5.97
C VAL A 324 -9.27 -18.45 -6.85
N SER A 325 -9.88 -18.60 -8.03
CA SER A 325 -10.17 -17.46 -8.93
C SER A 325 -11.12 -16.46 -8.29
N LEU A 326 -12.16 -16.93 -7.60
CA LEU A 326 -13.10 -16.07 -6.88
C LEU A 326 -12.43 -15.36 -5.69
N LEU A 327 -11.66 -16.10 -4.87
CA LEU A 327 -10.91 -15.51 -3.75
C LEU A 327 -9.89 -14.44 -4.19
N TRP A 328 -9.27 -14.62 -5.36
CA TRP A 328 -8.37 -13.61 -5.93
C TRP A 328 -9.13 -12.45 -6.59
N ALA A 329 -10.26 -12.70 -7.24
CA ALA A 329 -11.04 -11.68 -7.92
C ALA A 329 -11.78 -10.73 -6.97
N THR A 330 -12.18 -11.17 -5.76
CA THR A 330 -12.84 -10.28 -4.80
C THR A 330 -11.88 -9.40 -3.99
N GLU A 331 -10.57 -9.69 -3.99
CA GLU A 331 -9.52 -8.99 -3.21
C GLU A 331 -9.84 -8.79 -1.71
N GLU A 332 -10.83 -9.51 -1.15
CA GLU A 332 -11.38 -9.29 0.20
C GLU A 332 -10.41 -9.61 1.35
N THR A 333 -9.20 -10.07 1.04
CA THR A 333 -8.13 -10.31 2.01
C THR A 333 -7.10 -9.18 2.11
N ASN A 334 -7.19 -8.11 1.28
CA ASN A 334 -6.18 -7.04 1.28
C ASN A 334 -6.72 -5.59 1.17
N THR A 335 -8.04 -5.38 1.21
CA THR A 335 -8.59 -4.03 1.40
C THR A 335 -8.14 -3.47 2.75
N SER A 336 -7.57 -2.26 2.77
CA SER A 336 -6.93 -1.68 3.97
C SER A 336 -7.89 -1.43 5.15
N SER A 337 -9.19 -1.58 4.94
CA SER A 337 -10.23 -1.62 5.97
C SER A 337 -10.20 -2.90 6.83
N PHE A 338 -9.75 -4.05 6.31
CA PHE A 338 -9.66 -5.31 7.05
C PHE A 338 -8.57 -5.27 8.14
N ASN A 339 -7.37 -4.81 7.78
CA ASN A 339 -6.25 -4.63 8.72
C ASN A 339 -6.49 -3.57 9.82
N ARG A 340 -7.60 -2.83 9.77
CA ARG A 340 -7.89 -1.70 10.68
C ARG A 340 -8.79 -2.07 11.87
N ARG A 341 -9.37 -3.27 11.93
CA ARG A 341 -10.48 -3.59 12.84
C ARG A 341 -10.31 -4.76 13.83
N PHE A 342 -9.15 -5.43 13.87
CA PHE A 342 -8.89 -6.49 14.86
C PHE A 342 -7.46 -6.47 15.42
N PRO A 343 -7.24 -5.86 16.61
CA PRO A 343 -6.02 -6.07 17.38
C PRO A 343 -6.14 -7.33 18.26
N SER A 344 -5.22 -8.28 18.03
CA SER A 344 -5.01 -9.52 18.81
C SER A 344 -6.06 -10.65 18.71
N SER A 345 -5.56 -11.89 18.60
CA SER A 345 -6.26 -13.18 18.70
C SER A 345 -7.02 -13.77 17.49
N SER A 346 -6.42 -13.79 16.30
CA SER A 346 -6.54 -14.93 15.36
C SER A 346 -5.44 -14.91 14.29
N PRO A 347 -5.06 -16.06 13.71
CA PRO A 347 -3.76 -16.19 13.04
C PRO A 347 -3.74 -15.75 11.58
N ARG A 348 -2.52 -15.37 11.20
CA ARG A 348 -1.93 -15.08 9.87
C ARG A 348 -2.10 -16.24 8.87
N SER A 349 -3.35 -16.60 8.53
CA SER A 349 -3.70 -17.83 7.80
C SER A 349 -4.83 -17.62 6.78
N SER A 350 -4.56 -16.89 5.71
CA SER A 350 -5.43 -16.84 4.51
C SER A 350 -4.69 -16.98 3.18
N SER A 351 -3.35 -17.03 3.18
CA SER A 351 -2.52 -17.40 2.01
C SER A 351 -2.01 -18.84 2.04
N HIS A 352 -2.38 -19.63 3.06
CA HIS A 352 -1.83 -20.97 3.31
C HIS A 352 -2.88 -22.11 3.24
N SER A 353 -4.15 -21.80 3.00
CA SER A 353 -5.25 -22.79 3.00
C SER A 353 -5.92 -22.89 1.63
N SER A 354 -5.30 -23.64 0.71
CA SER A 354 -5.98 -24.50 -0.29
C SER A 354 -4.96 -25.30 -1.13
N VAL A 355 -4.01 -25.93 -0.45
CA VAL A 355 -3.07 -26.88 -1.07
C VAL A 355 -2.99 -28.13 -0.20
N SER A 356 -4.11 -28.84 -0.09
CA SER A 356 -4.12 -30.22 0.40
C SER A 356 -5.14 -31.02 -0.37
N CYS A 357 -4.65 -31.78 -1.36
CA CYS A 357 -5.33 -32.90 -2.04
C CYS A 357 -6.60 -32.49 -2.85
N TYR A 358 -6.73 -32.76 -4.15
CA TYR A 358 -6.97 -34.11 -4.68
C TYR A 358 -6.75 -34.21 -6.21
N ALA A 359 -6.03 -33.26 -6.82
CA ALA A 359 -6.00 -33.07 -8.28
C ALA A 359 -4.75 -33.62 -9.00
N SER A 360 -3.64 -33.86 -8.31
CA SER A 360 -2.36 -34.18 -8.94
C SER A 360 -2.21 -35.67 -9.28
N ARG A 361 -1.88 -35.97 -10.54
CA ARG A 361 -1.46 -37.31 -10.99
C ARG A 361 0.07 -37.42 -11.09
N THR A 362 0.59 -38.65 -11.15
CA THR A 362 2.02 -38.91 -11.38
C THR A 362 2.53 -38.27 -12.69
N PRO A 363 3.75 -37.67 -12.70
CA PRO A 363 4.34 -37.06 -13.89
C PRO A 363 4.94 -38.07 -14.90
N ARG A 364 4.89 -39.38 -14.59
CA ARG A 364 5.29 -40.46 -15.50
C ARG A 364 4.10 -41.41 -15.72
N PRO A 365 3.94 -42.01 -16.91
CA PRO A 365 2.92 -43.04 -17.13
C PRO A 365 3.23 -44.30 -16.29
N PRO A 366 2.21 -44.98 -15.73
CA PRO A 366 0.79 -44.63 -15.76
C PRO A 366 0.47 -43.40 -14.87
N LYS A 367 -0.44 -42.53 -15.35
CA LYS A 367 -0.88 -41.31 -14.64
C LYS A 367 -1.87 -41.67 -13.52
N GLU A 368 -1.38 -42.18 -12.40
CA GLU A 368 -2.18 -42.54 -11.22
C GLU A 368 -2.42 -41.34 -10.29
N ARG A 369 -3.51 -41.40 -9.51
CA ARG A 369 -3.86 -40.40 -8.50
C ARG A 369 -2.85 -40.46 -7.35
N LEU A 370 -2.16 -39.35 -7.09
CA LEU A 370 -1.19 -39.29 -5.99
C LEU A 370 -1.90 -39.35 -4.63
N ASP A 371 -1.39 -40.18 -3.72
CA ASP A 371 -1.74 -40.09 -2.30
C ASP A 371 -1.44 -38.69 -1.75
N SER A 372 -2.22 -38.27 -0.77
CA SER A 372 -2.10 -37.03 -0.02
C SER A 372 -0.65 -36.62 0.33
N LYS A 373 0.16 -37.56 0.84
CA LYS A 373 1.55 -37.31 1.23
C LYS A 373 2.47 -37.12 0.02
N ALA A 374 2.19 -37.81 -1.09
CA ALA A 374 2.93 -37.66 -2.34
C ALA A 374 2.54 -36.37 -3.08
N ALA A 375 1.24 -36.03 -3.10
CA ALA A 375 0.71 -34.78 -3.63
C ALA A 375 1.31 -33.55 -2.91
N ALA A 376 1.36 -33.56 -1.58
CA ALA A 376 1.98 -32.48 -0.82
C ALA A 376 3.47 -32.29 -1.18
N LYS A 377 4.25 -33.38 -1.28
CA LYS A 377 5.64 -33.31 -1.73
C LYS A 377 5.79 -32.76 -3.15
N TYR A 378 4.96 -33.24 -4.08
CA TYR A 378 4.96 -32.78 -5.47
C TYR A 378 4.69 -31.26 -5.54
N ILE A 379 3.69 -30.78 -4.79
CA ILE A 379 3.31 -29.37 -4.85
C ILE A 379 4.35 -28.48 -4.14
N PHE A 380 4.89 -28.87 -2.98
CA PHE A 380 5.98 -28.09 -2.36
C PHE A 380 7.26 -28.04 -3.21
N ALA A 381 7.55 -29.09 -4.00
CA ALA A 381 8.61 -29.04 -5.01
C ALA A 381 8.23 -28.15 -6.21
N ALA A 382 6.96 -28.15 -6.62
CA ALA A 382 6.45 -27.28 -7.69
C ALA A 382 6.45 -25.78 -7.32
N MET A 383 6.37 -25.44 -6.03
CA MET A 383 6.45 -24.06 -5.53
C MET A 383 7.83 -23.43 -5.68
N TRP A 384 8.91 -24.21 -5.56
CA TRP A 384 10.29 -23.70 -5.54
C TRP A 384 11.02 -23.98 -6.87
N THR A 385 10.54 -23.34 -7.94
CA THR A 385 11.19 -23.39 -9.25
C THR A 385 12.38 -22.42 -9.34
N PRO A 386 13.31 -22.63 -10.30
CA PRO A 386 14.37 -21.67 -10.60
C PRO A 386 13.85 -20.27 -10.96
N VAL A 387 12.64 -20.21 -11.54
CA VAL A 387 11.89 -18.99 -11.84
C VAL A 387 11.52 -18.18 -10.58
N ILE A 388 11.23 -18.85 -9.45
CA ILE A 388 11.05 -18.18 -8.15
C ILE A 388 12.38 -17.73 -7.54
N MET A 389 13.47 -18.47 -7.76
CA MET A 389 14.81 -18.01 -7.38
C MET A 389 15.24 -16.77 -8.17
N LEU A 390 14.90 -16.70 -9.47
CA LEU A 390 15.10 -15.54 -10.32
C LEU A 390 14.42 -14.28 -9.74
N LEU A 391 13.18 -14.42 -9.29
CA LEU A 391 12.41 -13.34 -8.63
C LEU A 391 13.08 -12.87 -7.32
N LEU A 392 13.58 -13.80 -6.50
CA LEU A 392 14.33 -13.49 -5.27
C LEU A 392 15.63 -12.71 -5.56
N GLY A 393 16.40 -13.13 -6.57
CA GLY A 393 17.59 -12.40 -7.01
C GLY A 393 17.27 -11.01 -7.56
N GLY A 394 16.17 -10.89 -8.32
CA GLY A 394 15.64 -9.60 -8.81
C GLY A 394 15.28 -8.64 -7.68
N PHE A 395 14.53 -9.09 -6.67
CA PHE A 395 14.22 -8.27 -5.49
C PHE A 395 15.47 -7.91 -4.67
N THR A 396 16.46 -8.79 -4.62
CA THR A 396 17.74 -8.53 -3.94
C THR A 396 18.54 -7.43 -4.67
N LEU A 397 18.59 -7.46 -6.01
CA LEU A 397 19.16 -6.39 -6.83
C LEU A 397 18.42 -5.05 -6.63
N ALA A 398 17.09 -5.08 -6.71
CA ALA A 398 16.25 -3.89 -6.51
C ALA A 398 16.45 -3.26 -5.12
N ALA A 399 16.50 -4.09 -4.07
CA ALA A 399 16.75 -3.64 -2.70
C ALA A 399 18.14 -3.00 -2.54
N ALA A 400 19.20 -3.62 -3.10
CA ALA A 400 20.55 -3.08 -3.04
C ALA A 400 20.67 -1.73 -3.78
N LEU A 401 20.10 -1.64 -4.99
CA LEU A 401 20.08 -0.39 -5.77
C LEU A 401 19.37 0.75 -5.02
N SER A 402 18.22 0.47 -4.41
CA SER A 402 17.44 1.49 -3.68
C SER A 402 18.06 1.89 -2.35
N LYS A 403 18.62 0.93 -1.60
CA LYS A 403 19.33 1.20 -0.34
C LYS A 403 20.57 2.07 -0.56
N CYS A 404 21.28 1.87 -1.68
CA CYS A 404 22.41 2.70 -2.10
C CYS A 404 22.01 4.00 -2.82
N ARG A 405 20.70 4.29 -2.96
CA ARG A 405 20.11 5.44 -3.66
C ARG A 405 20.54 5.61 -5.14
N ILE A 406 21.00 4.52 -5.75
CA ILE A 406 21.45 4.48 -7.15
C ILE A 406 20.24 4.74 -8.08
N ASP A 407 19.07 4.24 -7.69
CA ASP A 407 17.78 4.51 -8.32
C ASP A 407 17.46 6.02 -8.42
N LYS A 408 17.58 6.76 -7.32
CA LYS A 408 17.34 8.21 -7.27
C LYS A 408 18.39 8.99 -8.05
N TYR A 409 19.66 8.57 -7.98
CA TYR A 409 20.73 9.16 -8.79
C TYR A 409 20.43 9.01 -10.29
N LEU A 410 20.10 7.81 -10.73
CA LEU A 410 19.84 7.50 -12.15
C LEU A 410 18.60 8.23 -12.67
N ALA A 411 17.50 8.25 -11.89
CA ALA A 411 16.29 8.99 -12.23
C ALA A 411 16.54 10.51 -12.34
N THR A 412 17.22 11.11 -11.35
CA THR A 412 17.52 12.56 -11.38
C THR A 412 18.55 12.94 -12.44
N PHE A 413 19.53 12.08 -12.74
CA PHE A 413 20.49 12.30 -13.81
C PHE A 413 19.82 12.40 -15.18
N VAL A 414 19.00 11.41 -15.56
CA VAL A 414 18.28 11.42 -16.84
C VAL A 414 17.30 12.60 -16.90
N LEU A 415 16.57 12.85 -15.81
CA LEU A 415 15.57 13.90 -15.75
C LEU A 415 16.17 15.32 -15.77
N SER A 416 17.38 15.52 -15.25
CA SER A 416 18.10 16.80 -15.35
C SER A 416 18.43 17.21 -16.79
N LYS A 417 18.41 16.26 -17.74
CA LYS A 417 18.60 16.51 -19.18
C LYS A 417 17.31 16.82 -19.94
N ALA A 418 16.14 16.76 -19.30
CA ALA A 418 14.84 16.90 -19.95
C ALA A 418 14.47 18.35 -20.38
N GLY A 419 15.27 19.34 -19.98
CA GLY A 419 14.98 20.75 -20.24
C GLY A 419 13.79 21.28 -19.44
N THR A 420 13.16 22.34 -19.94
CA THR A 420 12.06 23.06 -19.25
C THR A 420 10.72 23.01 -19.99
N THR A 421 10.67 22.43 -21.20
CA THR A 421 9.46 22.40 -22.03
C THR A 421 8.53 21.25 -21.60
N PRO A 422 7.27 21.51 -21.19
CA PRO A 422 6.39 20.48 -20.60
C PRO A 422 6.20 19.21 -21.44
N ARG A 423 6.23 19.32 -22.77
CA ARG A 423 6.08 18.18 -23.70
C ARG A 423 7.27 17.21 -23.63
N VAL A 424 8.49 17.75 -23.59
CA VAL A 424 9.72 16.96 -23.49
C VAL A 424 9.91 16.44 -22.08
N VAL A 425 9.59 17.26 -21.07
CA VAL A 425 9.63 16.84 -19.67
C VAL A 425 8.64 15.69 -19.39
N LEU A 426 7.40 15.74 -19.91
CA LEU A 426 6.46 14.62 -19.85
C LEU A 426 7.07 13.34 -20.43
N LEU A 427 7.64 13.41 -21.65
CA LEU A 427 8.24 12.24 -22.31
C LEU A 427 9.43 11.68 -21.53
N ALA A 428 10.33 12.55 -21.06
CA ALA A 428 11.51 12.17 -20.29
C ALA A 428 11.13 11.54 -18.94
N VAL A 429 10.13 12.10 -18.23
CA VAL A 429 9.58 11.53 -17.00
C VAL A 429 8.95 10.16 -17.26
N MET A 430 8.21 10.00 -18.35
CA MET A 430 7.64 8.70 -18.74
C MET A 430 8.74 7.66 -19.04
N PHE A 431 9.78 8.02 -19.79
CA PHE A 431 10.91 7.11 -20.03
C PHE A 431 11.68 6.76 -18.76
N VAL A 432 11.91 7.73 -17.86
CA VAL A 432 12.53 7.47 -16.55
C VAL A 432 11.68 6.53 -15.71
N ALA A 433 10.36 6.73 -15.65
CA ALA A 433 9.44 5.86 -14.92
C ALA A 433 9.41 4.44 -15.49
N ALA A 434 9.34 4.30 -16.81
CA ALA A 434 9.37 3.00 -17.48
C ALA A 434 10.70 2.25 -17.24
N PHE A 435 11.83 2.95 -17.37
CA PHE A 435 13.16 2.38 -17.17
C PHE A 435 13.44 2.03 -15.69
N ALA A 436 13.03 2.88 -14.75
CA ALA A 436 13.09 2.57 -13.33
C ALA A 436 12.20 1.37 -12.97
N SER A 437 11.02 1.26 -13.58
CA SER A 437 10.13 0.11 -13.38
C SER A 437 10.70 -1.18 -13.97
N MET A 438 11.42 -1.11 -15.10
CA MET A 438 12.12 -2.25 -15.72
C MET A 438 13.24 -2.81 -14.82
N LEU A 439 13.92 -1.94 -14.06
CA LEU A 439 15.07 -2.30 -13.22
C LEU A 439 14.70 -2.66 -11.78
N ILE A 440 13.66 -2.05 -11.21
CA ILE A 440 13.35 -2.14 -9.78
C ILE A 440 12.08 -2.99 -9.57
N SER A 441 10.92 -2.42 -9.91
CA SER A 441 9.62 -3.09 -9.98
C SER A 441 8.55 -2.09 -10.42
N ASN A 442 7.44 -2.60 -10.96
CA ASN A 442 6.21 -1.83 -11.17
C ASN A 442 5.55 -1.30 -9.88
N VAL A 443 5.97 -1.73 -8.69
CA VAL A 443 5.43 -1.25 -7.40
C VAL A 443 6.23 -0.06 -6.84
N ALA A 444 7.56 -0.15 -6.84
CA ALA A 444 8.42 0.85 -6.20
C ALA A 444 8.77 2.04 -7.11
N ALA A 445 8.98 1.80 -8.41
CA ALA A 445 9.40 2.85 -9.35
C ALA A 445 8.39 4.02 -9.50
N PRO A 446 7.06 3.81 -9.55
CA PRO A 446 6.10 4.93 -9.57
C PRO A 446 6.24 5.81 -8.34
N VAL A 447 6.33 5.22 -7.15
CA VAL A 447 6.44 5.92 -5.87
C VAL A 447 7.69 6.81 -5.82
N LEU A 448 8.82 6.29 -6.31
CA LEU A 448 10.05 7.06 -6.48
C LEU A 448 9.85 8.23 -7.45
N CYS A 449 9.26 8.00 -8.62
CA CYS A 449 9.04 9.04 -9.63
C CYS A 449 8.08 10.13 -9.14
N PHE A 450 6.99 9.77 -8.45
CA PHE A 450 6.08 10.73 -7.83
C PHE A 450 6.73 11.58 -6.73
N SER A 451 7.79 11.07 -6.07
CA SER A 451 8.54 11.86 -5.07
C SER A 451 9.51 12.88 -5.69
N ILE A 452 9.67 12.83 -7.02
CA ILE A 452 10.53 13.74 -7.79
C ILE A 452 9.68 14.69 -8.66
N VAL A 453 8.54 14.21 -9.20
CA VAL A 453 7.64 14.98 -10.08
C VAL A 453 6.17 14.73 -9.73
N GLU A 454 5.53 15.74 -9.16
CA GLU A 454 4.11 15.70 -8.75
C GLU A 454 3.15 16.16 -9.85
N SER A 455 3.63 16.88 -10.87
CA SER A 455 2.81 17.45 -11.95
C SER A 455 2.44 16.48 -13.08
N VAL A 456 2.97 15.24 -13.05
CA VAL A 456 2.92 14.30 -14.20
C VAL A 456 2.47 12.88 -13.76
N ILE A 457 1.66 12.79 -12.70
CA ILE A 457 1.31 11.53 -12.01
C ILE A 457 0.70 10.49 -12.98
N LEU A 458 -0.25 10.86 -13.83
CA LEU A 458 -0.89 9.90 -14.75
C LEU A 458 0.09 9.35 -15.81
N GLY A 459 0.98 10.19 -16.33
CA GLY A 459 2.01 9.77 -17.27
C GLY A 459 3.00 8.77 -16.65
N ILE A 460 3.45 9.05 -15.42
CA ILE A 460 4.30 8.14 -14.63
C ILE A 460 3.60 6.80 -14.40
N ALA A 461 2.31 6.80 -14.04
CA ALA A 461 1.55 5.58 -13.78
C ALA A 461 1.48 4.68 -15.02
N LEU A 462 1.00 5.22 -16.14
CA LEU A 462 0.87 4.49 -17.40
C LEU A 462 2.24 4.00 -17.92
N ALA A 463 3.26 4.85 -17.88
CA ALA A 463 4.60 4.47 -18.31
C ALA A 463 5.25 3.42 -17.40
N SER A 464 4.93 3.39 -16.10
CA SER A 464 5.43 2.35 -15.18
C SER A 464 4.78 0.99 -15.44
N ASN A 465 3.50 0.94 -15.85
CA ASN A 465 2.89 -0.33 -16.29
C ASN A 465 3.61 -0.89 -17.53
N ILE A 466 3.90 -0.04 -18.52
CA ILE A 466 4.72 -0.43 -19.69
C ILE A 466 6.15 -0.79 -19.29
N GLY A 467 6.76 -0.06 -18.36
CA GLY A 467 8.07 -0.44 -17.78
C GLY A 467 8.06 -1.81 -17.11
N GLY A 468 6.92 -2.19 -16.51
CA GLY A 468 6.69 -3.48 -15.89
C GLY A 468 6.76 -4.67 -16.85
N MET A 469 6.49 -4.51 -18.15
CA MET A 469 6.65 -5.58 -19.16
C MET A 469 8.06 -5.62 -19.80
N LEU A 470 8.88 -4.57 -19.65
CA LEU A 470 10.17 -4.43 -20.33
C LEU A 470 11.26 -5.42 -19.88
N SER A 471 11.07 -6.15 -18.78
CA SER A 471 12.07 -7.08 -18.23
C SER A 471 11.40 -8.29 -17.57
N PRO A 472 11.97 -9.51 -17.70
CA PRO A 472 11.39 -10.73 -17.11
C PRO A 472 11.15 -10.65 -15.59
N ILE A 473 11.93 -9.84 -14.87
CA ILE A 473 11.85 -9.70 -13.40
C ILE A 473 11.07 -8.46 -12.93
N ALA A 474 10.71 -7.54 -13.84
CA ALA A 474 10.13 -6.25 -13.46
C ALA A 474 8.70 -6.34 -12.88
N SER A 475 7.95 -7.39 -13.25
CA SER A 475 6.61 -7.66 -12.75
C SER A 475 6.36 -9.15 -12.55
N PRO A 476 5.52 -9.56 -11.57
CA PRO A 476 5.32 -10.98 -11.25
C PRO A 476 4.66 -11.78 -12.37
N GLN A 477 3.79 -11.16 -13.18
CA GLN A 477 3.18 -11.81 -14.33
C GLN A 477 4.19 -12.26 -15.39
N ASN A 478 5.32 -11.55 -15.56
CA ASN A 478 6.38 -11.92 -16.50
C ASN A 478 7.10 -13.19 -16.04
N VAL A 479 7.39 -13.26 -14.74
CA VAL A 479 7.95 -14.44 -14.05
C VAL A 479 7.00 -15.63 -14.17
N VAL A 480 5.69 -15.43 -14.03
CA VAL A 480 4.67 -16.46 -14.27
C VAL A 480 4.73 -16.97 -15.72
N ALA A 481 4.73 -16.08 -16.70
CA ALA A 481 4.78 -16.44 -18.13
C ALA A 481 6.05 -17.24 -18.48
N MET A 482 7.20 -16.82 -17.95
CA MET A 482 8.48 -17.52 -18.05
C MET A 482 8.45 -18.94 -17.49
N GLY A 483 7.62 -19.20 -16.47
CA GLY A 483 7.44 -20.54 -15.88
C GLY A 483 6.38 -21.41 -16.55
N ILE A 484 5.65 -20.87 -17.53
CA ILE A 484 4.63 -21.57 -18.33
C ILE A 484 5.17 -21.94 -19.71
N MET A 485 5.90 -21.02 -20.37
CA MET A 485 6.47 -21.24 -21.71
C MET A 485 7.52 -22.35 -21.73
N ASN A 486 7.49 -23.18 -22.78
CA ASN A 486 8.41 -24.31 -22.96
C ASN A 486 8.87 -24.42 -24.44
N PRO A 487 10.14 -24.19 -24.77
CA PRO A 487 11.21 -23.71 -23.88
C PRO A 487 10.97 -22.27 -23.41
N ALA A 488 11.43 -21.93 -22.21
CA ALA A 488 11.36 -20.56 -21.70
C ALA A 488 12.26 -19.62 -22.54
N PRO A 489 11.78 -18.42 -22.92
CA PRO A 489 12.53 -17.53 -23.80
C PRO A 489 13.76 -16.95 -23.09
N THR A 490 14.86 -16.83 -23.82
CA THR A 490 16.09 -16.22 -23.26
C THR A 490 15.89 -14.73 -23.01
N TRP A 491 16.63 -14.16 -22.04
CA TRP A 491 16.58 -12.73 -21.72
C TRP A 491 16.78 -11.82 -22.95
N PRO A 492 17.73 -12.08 -23.89
CA PRO A 492 17.84 -11.31 -25.12
C PRO A 492 16.62 -11.43 -26.04
N GLN A 493 15.99 -12.61 -26.17
CA GLN A 493 14.75 -12.78 -26.93
C GLN A 493 13.61 -11.96 -26.31
N TRP A 494 13.45 -12.01 -24.98
CA TRP A 494 12.48 -11.19 -24.26
C TRP A 494 12.69 -9.71 -24.56
N PHE A 495 13.91 -9.19 -24.31
CA PHE A 495 14.23 -7.78 -24.55
C PHE A 495 14.01 -7.35 -26.00
N PHE A 496 14.38 -8.18 -26.98
CA PHE A 496 14.21 -7.87 -28.40
C PHE A 496 12.73 -7.74 -28.79
N ILE A 497 11.84 -8.48 -28.14
CA ILE A 497 10.38 -8.37 -28.34
C ILE A 497 9.82 -7.15 -27.60
N VAL A 498 10.10 -7.03 -26.29
CA VAL A 498 9.38 -6.06 -25.44
C VAL A 498 9.90 -4.63 -25.53
N ILE A 499 11.19 -4.41 -25.84
CA ILE A 499 11.73 -3.04 -25.93
C ILE A 499 11.09 -2.27 -27.10
N PRO A 500 11.01 -2.79 -28.35
CA PRO A 500 10.29 -2.12 -29.42
C PRO A 500 8.82 -1.85 -29.09
N VAL A 501 8.11 -2.86 -28.57
CA VAL A 501 6.70 -2.74 -28.19
C VAL A 501 6.50 -1.66 -27.12
N GLY A 502 7.31 -1.67 -26.06
CA GLY A 502 7.21 -0.73 -24.96
C GLY A 502 7.61 0.70 -25.35
N VAL A 503 8.68 0.89 -26.12
CA VAL A 503 9.10 2.23 -26.60
C VAL A 503 8.04 2.86 -27.50
N VAL A 504 7.48 2.10 -28.44
CA VAL A 504 6.39 2.59 -29.31
C VAL A 504 5.13 2.87 -28.49
N SER A 505 4.79 1.99 -27.54
CA SER A 505 3.62 2.20 -26.66
C SER A 505 3.77 3.45 -25.79
N ILE A 506 4.93 3.68 -25.17
CA ILE A 506 5.22 4.91 -24.40
C ILE A 506 5.07 6.16 -25.28
N PHE A 507 5.56 6.13 -26.51
CA PHE A 507 5.44 7.25 -27.44
C PHE A 507 3.99 7.52 -27.86
N LEU A 508 3.19 6.49 -28.11
CA LEU A 508 1.76 6.64 -28.43
C LEU A 508 0.95 7.12 -27.21
N ILE A 509 1.23 6.62 -26.01
CA ILE A 509 0.62 7.10 -24.76
C ILE A 509 1.00 8.56 -24.50
N TRP A 510 2.26 8.95 -24.75
CA TRP A 510 2.69 10.34 -24.67
C TRP A 510 1.90 11.24 -25.62
N LEU A 511 1.75 10.83 -26.88
CA LEU A 511 0.96 11.57 -27.88
C LEU A 511 -0.51 11.69 -27.46
N LEU A 512 -1.11 10.60 -26.96
CA LEU A 512 -2.47 10.59 -26.41
C LEU A 512 -2.61 11.60 -25.25
N LEU A 513 -1.69 11.58 -24.28
CA LEU A 513 -1.72 12.51 -23.14
C LEU A 513 -1.54 13.97 -23.58
N LEU A 514 -0.72 14.25 -24.60
CA LEU A 514 -0.62 15.59 -25.19
C LEU A 514 -1.91 16.04 -25.87
N LEU A 515 -2.63 15.14 -26.54
CA LEU A 515 -3.91 15.43 -27.20
C LEU A 515 -5.03 15.70 -26.18
N PHE A 516 -5.12 14.88 -25.12
CA PHE A 516 -6.14 14.99 -24.07
C PHE A 516 -5.91 16.19 -23.14
N PHE A 517 -4.70 16.35 -22.60
CA PHE A 517 -4.43 17.31 -21.53
C PHE A 517 -3.80 18.64 -22.01
N ARG A 518 -3.38 18.73 -23.29
CA ARG A 518 -2.85 19.93 -23.96
C ARG A 518 -2.04 20.86 -23.04
N PRO A 519 -0.84 20.45 -22.57
CA PRO A 519 -0.07 21.22 -21.60
C PRO A 519 0.13 22.68 -22.07
N GLY A 520 -0.42 23.60 -21.28
CA GLY A 520 -0.63 24.99 -21.66
C GLY A 520 0.64 25.79 -21.87
N ARG A 521 0.56 26.82 -22.71
CA ARG A 521 1.62 27.84 -22.86
C ARG A 521 1.69 28.68 -21.58
N GLY A 522 2.70 28.44 -20.75
CA GLY A 522 2.98 29.29 -19.57
C GLY A 522 3.53 28.57 -18.35
N THR A 523 3.39 27.24 -18.25
CA THR A 523 3.95 26.47 -17.12
C THR A 523 5.39 26.05 -17.39
N THR A 524 6.36 26.79 -16.85
CA THR A 524 7.74 26.34 -16.75
C THR A 524 7.89 25.44 -15.53
N LEU A 525 8.25 24.17 -15.72
CA LEU A 525 8.65 23.32 -14.60
C LEU A 525 10.04 23.75 -14.11
N ALA A 526 10.23 23.79 -12.80
CA ALA A 526 11.53 24.07 -12.21
C ALA A 526 12.53 22.98 -12.66
N PRO A 527 13.72 23.35 -13.18
CA PRO A 527 14.70 22.36 -13.64
C PRO A 527 15.22 21.55 -12.45
N ILE A 528 15.08 20.23 -12.55
CA ILE A 528 15.45 19.30 -11.49
C ILE A 528 16.98 19.22 -11.43
N ARG A 529 17.54 19.69 -10.32
CA ARG A 529 18.99 19.68 -10.09
C ARG A 529 19.46 18.25 -9.89
N SER A 530 20.39 17.80 -10.74
CA SER A 530 21.09 16.52 -10.55
C SER A 530 21.80 16.48 -9.20
N MET A 531 21.71 15.38 -8.45
CA MET A 531 22.59 15.17 -7.31
C MET A 531 24.03 14.96 -7.80
N LYS A 532 24.89 15.96 -7.59
CA LYS A 532 26.33 15.88 -7.88
C LYS A 532 27.08 15.21 -6.72
N GLU A 533 26.72 13.97 -6.43
CA GLU A 533 27.48 13.13 -5.50
C GLU A 533 28.42 12.22 -6.30
N THR A 534 29.66 12.06 -5.82
CA THR A 534 30.62 11.12 -6.38
C THR A 534 30.27 9.70 -5.93
N PHE A 535 30.33 8.73 -6.84
CA PHE A 535 30.05 7.34 -6.52
C PHE A 535 30.99 6.82 -5.43
N THR A 536 30.41 6.36 -4.32
CA THR A 536 31.14 5.66 -3.26
C THR A 536 31.59 4.28 -3.74
N GLY A 537 32.65 3.73 -3.12
CA GLY A 537 33.14 2.38 -3.45
C GLY A 537 32.06 1.29 -3.29
N VAL A 538 31.14 1.46 -2.32
CA VAL A 538 29.99 0.57 -2.12
C VAL A 538 28.98 0.67 -3.27
N GLN A 539 28.67 1.88 -3.75
CA GLN A 539 27.80 2.06 -4.91
C GLN A 539 28.42 1.47 -6.17
N TRP A 540 29.74 1.62 -6.37
CA TRP A 540 30.45 0.95 -7.47
C TRP A 540 30.37 -0.58 -7.38
N PHE A 541 30.59 -1.16 -6.19
CA PHE A 541 30.42 -2.59 -5.96
C PHE A 541 29.00 -3.06 -6.32
N VAL A 542 27.96 -2.35 -5.86
CA VAL A 542 26.56 -2.70 -6.17
C VAL A 542 26.27 -2.58 -7.68
N CYS A 543 26.74 -1.53 -8.35
CA CYS A 543 26.62 -1.39 -9.81
C CYS A 543 27.32 -2.52 -10.56
N VAL A 544 28.54 -2.88 -10.19
CA VAL A 544 29.32 -3.95 -10.84
C VAL A 544 28.63 -5.30 -10.65
N VAL A 545 28.19 -5.65 -9.44
CA VAL A 545 27.46 -6.90 -9.18
C VAL A 545 26.14 -6.93 -9.95
N ALA A 546 25.41 -5.82 -10.02
CA ALA A 546 24.14 -5.75 -10.75
C ALA A 546 24.32 -5.93 -12.26
N VAL A 547 25.22 -5.17 -12.88
CA VAL A 547 25.52 -5.29 -14.32
C VAL A 547 26.09 -6.67 -14.66
N SER A 548 26.96 -7.23 -13.81
CA SER A 548 27.49 -8.58 -14.01
C SER A 548 26.39 -9.63 -13.94
N THR A 549 25.48 -9.55 -12.95
CA THR A 549 24.36 -10.51 -12.82
C THR A 549 23.44 -10.47 -14.04
N ILE A 550 23.09 -9.27 -14.52
CA ILE A 550 22.29 -9.10 -15.75
C ILE A 550 23.04 -9.66 -16.97
N GLY A 551 24.35 -9.43 -17.07
CA GLY A 551 25.19 -10.02 -18.10
C GLY A 551 25.19 -11.56 -18.08
N LEU A 552 25.30 -12.16 -16.90
CA LEU A 552 25.21 -13.62 -16.72
C LEU A 552 23.83 -14.16 -17.10
N TRP A 553 22.73 -13.47 -16.75
CA TRP A 553 21.38 -13.87 -17.19
C TRP A 553 21.20 -13.79 -18.70
N CYS A 554 21.72 -12.74 -19.35
CA CYS A 554 21.74 -12.65 -20.81
C CYS A 554 22.58 -13.74 -21.48
N ALA A 555 23.68 -14.16 -20.85
CA ALA A 555 24.57 -15.23 -21.31
C ALA A 555 24.16 -16.65 -20.85
N SER A 556 23.05 -16.80 -20.13
CA SER A 556 22.64 -18.06 -19.47
C SER A 556 22.67 -19.28 -20.40
N LYS A 557 22.11 -19.17 -21.62
CA LYS A 557 22.12 -20.26 -22.61
C LYS A 557 23.52 -20.70 -23.05
N SER A 558 24.53 -19.83 -22.98
CA SER A 558 25.92 -20.17 -23.29
C SER A 558 26.69 -20.74 -22.07
N LEU A 559 26.13 -20.59 -20.87
CA LEU A 559 26.75 -20.93 -19.59
C LEU A 559 26.01 -22.05 -18.83
N GLU A 560 25.02 -22.67 -19.47
CA GLU A 560 24.17 -23.75 -18.94
C GLU A 560 25.00 -24.93 -18.42
N SER A 561 26.14 -25.25 -19.07
CA SER A 561 27.07 -26.30 -18.63
C SER A 561 27.79 -26.01 -17.31
N THR A 562 27.88 -24.74 -16.90
CA THR A 562 28.66 -24.29 -15.73
C THR A 562 27.75 -23.89 -14.56
N PHE A 563 26.67 -23.16 -14.84
CA PHE A 563 25.75 -22.66 -13.80
C PHE A 563 24.41 -23.40 -13.77
N GLY A 564 24.10 -24.24 -14.77
CA GLY A 564 22.79 -24.86 -14.89
C GLY A 564 21.71 -23.82 -15.21
N ASP A 565 20.66 -23.82 -14.41
CA ASP A 565 19.48 -22.96 -14.61
C ASP A 565 19.74 -21.49 -14.20
N MET A 566 19.04 -20.56 -14.86
CA MET A 566 19.05 -19.11 -14.56
C MET A 566 18.75 -18.78 -13.09
N GLY A 567 17.99 -19.65 -12.39
CA GLY A 567 17.72 -19.52 -10.96
C GLY A 567 18.98 -19.64 -10.07
N VAL A 568 20.03 -20.32 -10.51
CA VAL A 568 21.30 -20.43 -9.76
C VAL A 568 22.06 -19.11 -9.81
N ILE A 569 22.08 -18.44 -10.97
CA ILE A 569 22.70 -17.12 -11.17
C ILE A 569 22.09 -16.08 -10.21
N ALA A 570 20.79 -16.20 -9.92
CA ALA A 570 20.06 -15.32 -9.02
C ALA A 570 20.54 -15.39 -7.54
N ILE A 571 21.22 -16.47 -7.14
CA ILE A 571 21.81 -16.63 -5.80
C ILE A 571 23.09 -15.79 -5.65
N ILE A 572 23.79 -15.48 -6.75
CA ILE A 572 25.05 -14.71 -6.74
C ILE A 572 24.89 -13.31 -6.09
N PRO A 573 23.96 -12.43 -6.53
CA PRO A 573 23.76 -11.14 -5.87
C PRO A 573 23.26 -11.28 -4.42
N MET A 574 22.51 -12.35 -4.09
CA MET A 574 22.11 -12.61 -2.70
C MET A 574 23.33 -12.90 -1.82
N ALA A 575 24.17 -13.85 -2.23
CA ALA A 575 25.38 -14.20 -1.50
C ALA A 575 26.34 -13.00 -1.36
N LEU A 576 26.51 -12.21 -2.44
CA LEU A 576 27.38 -11.04 -2.42
C LEU A 576 26.84 -9.90 -1.55
N PHE A 577 25.58 -9.49 -1.68
CA PHE A 577 25.05 -8.34 -0.94
C PHE A 577 24.74 -8.61 0.54
N PHE A 578 24.27 -9.83 0.88
CA PHE A 578 24.12 -10.21 2.29
C PHE A 578 25.48 -10.59 2.91
N GLY A 579 26.38 -11.22 2.16
CA GLY A 579 27.73 -11.57 2.62
C GLY A 579 28.64 -10.36 2.84
N SER A 580 28.52 -9.31 2.01
CA SER A 580 29.25 -8.05 2.19
C SER A 580 28.61 -7.09 3.21
N GLY A 581 27.48 -7.48 3.83
CA GLY A 581 26.73 -6.62 4.76
C GLY A 581 26.05 -5.40 4.14
N VAL A 582 25.96 -5.30 2.80
CA VAL A 582 25.23 -4.23 2.11
C VAL A 582 23.73 -4.35 2.39
N LEU A 583 23.19 -5.57 2.35
CA LEU A 583 21.84 -5.89 2.80
C LEU A 583 21.89 -6.57 4.18
N THR A 584 20.94 -6.23 5.04
CA THR A 584 20.79 -6.77 6.39
C THR A 584 19.59 -7.71 6.48
N LYS A 585 19.48 -8.44 7.60
CA LYS A 585 18.30 -9.28 7.91
C LYS A 585 16.97 -8.49 7.85
N GLU A 586 16.99 -7.19 8.10
CA GLU A 586 15.80 -6.35 8.04
C GLU A 586 15.33 -6.14 6.60
N ASP A 587 16.26 -5.92 5.66
CA ASP A 587 15.94 -5.82 4.23
C ASP A 587 15.29 -7.11 3.71
N PHE A 588 15.81 -8.28 4.11
CA PHE A 588 15.24 -9.59 3.76
C PHE A 588 13.82 -9.79 4.32
N ASN A 589 13.55 -9.33 5.54
CA ASN A 589 12.20 -9.38 6.11
C ASN A 589 11.22 -8.43 5.39
N ASN A 590 11.72 -7.35 4.79
CA ASN A 590 10.96 -6.37 4.02
C ASN A 590 10.76 -6.75 2.55
N PHE A 591 11.32 -7.87 2.07
CA PHE A 591 11.00 -8.38 0.73
C PHE A 591 9.50 -8.65 0.59
N PRO A 592 8.91 -8.50 -0.62
CA PRO A 592 7.48 -8.68 -0.85
C PRO A 592 7.12 -10.19 -0.89
N TRP A 593 7.24 -10.87 0.24
CA TRP A 593 6.98 -12.31 0.41
C TRP A 593 5.60 -12.74 -0.10
N THR A 594 4.59 -11.88 0.01
CA THR A 594 3.26 -12.11 -0.56
C THR A 594 3.30 -12.37 -2.06
N ILE A 595 4.13 -11.63 -2.81
CA ILE A 595 4.28 -11.79 -4.26
C ILE A 595 5.00 -13.12 -4.58
N ILE A 596 6.04 -13.45 -3.83
CA ILE A 596 6.81 -14.69 -3.99
C ILE A 596 5.92 -15.91 -3.76
N ILE A 597 5.14 -15.91 -2.67
CA ILE A 597 4.21 -16.99 -2.32
C ILE A 597 3.05 -17.06 -3.34
N LEU A 598 2.55 -15.92 -3.82
CA LEU A 598 1.51 -15.88 -4.86
C LEU A 598 2.00 -16.49 -6.17
N ALA A 599 3.20 -16.13 -6.63
CA ALA A 599 3.81 -16.70 -7.83
C ALA A 599 4.07 -18.21 -7.67
N ALA A 600 4.60 -18.65 -6.52
CA ALA A 600 4.85 -20.06 -6.22
C ALA A 600 3.56 -20.90 -6.16
N GLY A 601 2.51 -20.38 -5.51
CA GLY A 601 1.19 -21.00 -5.44
C GLY A 601 0.49 -21.04 -6.80
N GLY A 602 0.65 -19.99 -7.61
CA GLY A 602 0.11 -19.91 -8.96
C GLY A 602 0.78 -20.86 -9.97
N LEU A 603 2.11 -20.97 -9.96
CA LEU A 603 2.84 -21.98 -10.75
C LEU A 603 2.45 -23.41 -10.32
N SER A 604 2.20 -23.61 -9.03
CA SER A 604 1.71 -24.88 -8.48
C SER A 604 0.29 -25.20 -8.92
N LEU A 605 -0.59 -24.20 -8.96
CA LEU A 605 -1.95 -24.33 -9.49
C LEU A 605 -1.90 -24.70 -10.98
N GLY A 606 -1.09 -24.01 -11.79
CA GLY A 606 -0.89 -24.35 -13.21
C GLY A 606 -0.52 -25.82 -13.43
N LYS A 607 0.47 -26.33 -12.69
CA LYS A 607 0.89 -27.74 -12.72
C LYS A 607 -0.18 -28.72 -12.19
N ALA A 608 -1.06 -28.29 -11.29
CA ALA A 608 -2.20 -29.09 -10.85
C ALA A 608 -3.29 -29.18 -11.94
N VAL A 609 -3.61 -28.07 -12.61
CA VAL A 609 -4.61 -28.00 -13.69
C VAL A 609 -4.14 -28.81 -14.91
N ASP A 610 -2.85 -28.77 -15.24
CA ASP A 610 -2.24 -29.68 -16.23
C ASP A 610 -2.34 -31.16 -15.82
N SER A 611 -1.76 -31.54 -14.67
CA SER A 611 -1.70 -32.95 -14.24
C SER A 611 -3.08 -33.61 -14.00
N SER A 612 -4.10 -32.82 -13.64
CA SER A 612 -5.50 -33.30 -13.55
C SER A 612 -6.10 -33.69 -14.91
N GLY A 613 -5.53 -33.19 -16.00
CA GLY A 613 -6.07 -33.29 -17.35
C GLY A 613 -7.22 -32.33 -17.62
N LEU A 614 -7.49 -31.35 -16.74
CA LEU A 614 -8.53 -30.34 -16.95
C LEU A 614 -8.17 -29.42 -18.13
N LEU A 615 -6.89 -29.01 -18.26
CA LEU A 615 -6.42 -28.23 -19.41
C LEU A 615 -6.76 -28.91 -20.74
N HIS A 616 -6.51 -30.22 -20.88
CA HIS A 616 -6.79 -30.96 -22.11
C HIS A 616 -8.29 -31.00 -22.45
N THR A 617 -9.19 -31.11 -21.46
CA THR A 617 -10.64 -31.08 -21.73
C THR A 617 -11.11 -29.68 -22.14
N VAL A 618 -10.67 -28.64 -21.43
CA VAL A 618 -11.03 -27.24 -21.74
C VAL A 618 -10.43 -26.81 -23.08
N GLY A 619 -9.16 -27.16 -23.31
CA GLY A 619 -8.45 -26.98 -24.57
C GLY A 619 -9.23 -27.58 -25.73
N ARG A 620 -9.65 -28.86 -25.65
CA ARG A 620 -10.49 -29.48 -26.69
C ARG A 620 -11.80 -28.71 -26.96
N ILE A 621 -12.48 -28.22 -25.92
CA ILE A 621 -13.71 -27.42 -26.07
C ILE A 621 -13.44 -26.10 -26.79
N VAL A 622 -12.36 -25.41 -26.41
CA VAL A 622 -11.97 -24.12 -27.02
C VAL A 622 -11.47 -24.34 -28.45
N THR A 623 -10.57 -25.30 -28.69
CA THR A 623 -10.06 -25.67 -30.02
C THR A 623 -11.20 -25.99 -30.98
N ALA A 624 -12.24 -26.74 -30.55
CA ALA A 624 -13.40 -27.02 -31.40
C ALA A 624 -14.24 -25.77 -31.79
N HIS A 625 -14.16 -24.68 -31.03
CA HIS A 625 -14.77 -23.38 -31.39
C HIS A 625 -13.80 -22.47 -32.16
N VAL A 626 -12.54 -22.87 -32.27
CA VAL A 626 -11.40 -22.11 -32.83
C VAL A 626 -10.83 -22.77 -34.09
N GLU A 627 -11.29 -23.99 -34.42
CA GLU A 627 -10.88 -24.80 -35.55
C GLU A 627 -11.07 -24.03 -36.87
N GLY A 628 -10.02 -23.95 -37.69
CA GLY A 628 -9.99 -23.15 -38.91
C GLY A 628 -9.71 -21.64 -38.74
N MET A 629 -9.58 -21.10 -37.52
CA MET A 629 -9.12 -19.72 -37.32
C MET A 629 -7.61 -19.58 -37.45
N SER A 630 -7.15 -18.47 -38.04
CA SER A 630 -5.71 -18.16 -38.12
C SER A 630 -5.11 -17.87 -36.74
N LEU A 631 -3.82 -18.18 -36.55
CA LEU A 631 -3.06 -17.85 -35.34
C LEU A 631 -3.20 -16.36 -34.95
N TYR A 632 -3.20 -15.47 -35.93
CA TYR A 632 -3.38 -14.04 -35.70
C TYR A 632 -4.78 -13.71 -35.16
N SER A 633 -5.83 -14.33 -35.69
CA SER A 633 -7.21 -14.18 -35.19
C SER A 633 -7.32 -14.63 -33.73
N ILE A 634 -6.72 -15.76 -33.40
CA ILE A 634 -6.69 -16.33 -32.05
C ILE A 634 -5.95 -15.40 -31.09
N LEU A 635 -4.78 -14.90 -31.50
CA LEU A 635 -3.98 -13.93 -30.75
C LEU A 635 -4.78 -12.66 -30.45
N VAL A 636 -5.49 -12.09 -31.43
CA VAL A 636 -6.34 -10.91 -31.25
C VAL A 636 -7.44 -11.17 -30.22
N ILE A 637 -8.16 -12.28 -30.35
CA ILE A 637 -9.30 -12.62 -29.47
C ILE A 637 -8.81 -12.78 -28.03
N PHE A 638 -7.76 -13.59 -27.78
CA PHE A 638 -7.22 -13.74 -26.44
C PHE A 638 -6.62 -12.45 -25.89
N SER A 639 -5.95 -11.64 -26.71
CA SER A 639 -5.40 -10.35 -26.27
C SER A 639 -6.49 -9.39 -25.82
N CYS A 640 -7.60 -9.30 -26.57
CA CYS A 640 -8.79 -8.53 -26.20
C CYS A 640 -9.48 -9.05 -24.93
N LEU A 641 -9.55 -10.37 -24.77
CA LEU A 641 -10.13 -11.00 -23.57
C LEU A 641 -9.30 -10.70 -22.32
N ILE A 642 -7.97 -10.90 -22.42
CA ILE A 642 -7.04 -10.73 -21.30
C ILE A 642 -6.98 -9.27 -20.85
N ILE A 643 -6.86 -8.31 -21.77
CA ILE A 643 -6.80 -6.89 -21.39
C ILE A 643 -8.11 -6.41 -20.73
N THR A 644 -9.25 -6.98 -21.13
CA THR A 644 -10.54 -6.72 -20.49
C THR A 644 -10.58 -7.27 -19.07
N ILE A 645 -10.28 -8.57 -18.88
CA ILE A 645 -10.31 -9.20 -17.55
C ILE A 645 -9.28 -8.56 -16.60
N ALA A 646 -8.04 -8.34 -17.06
CA ALA A 646 -6.97 -7.71 -16.30
C ALA A 646 -7.18 -6.20 -16.02
N THR A 647 -8.24 -5.59 -16.58
CA THR A 647 -8.65 -4.23 -16.20
C THR A 647 -9.47 -4.24 -14.92
N PHE A 648 -10.25 -5.30 -14.66
CA PHE A 648 -11.08 -5.43 -13.46
C PHE A 648 -10.38 -6.16 -12.30
N ILE A 649 -9.43 -7.03 -12.62
CA ILE A 649 -8.68 -7.87 -11.67
C ILE A 649 -7.19 -7.50 -11.72
N SER A 650 -6.45 -7.67 -10.62
CA SER A 650 -4.99 -7.49 -10.57
C SER A 650 -4.25 -8.21 -11.71
N HIS A 651 -3.30 -7.52 -12.36
CA HIS A 651 -2.48 -8.04 -13.47
C HIS A 651 -1.87 -9.42 -13.21
N THR A 652 -1.35 -9.65 -12.00
CA THR A 652 -0.70 -10.92 -11.62
C THR A 652 -1.72 -12.05 -11.48
N VAL A 653 -2.90 -11.78 -10.94
CA VAL A 653 -3.99 -12.77 -10.82
C VAL A 653 -4.50 -13.17 -12.19
N ALA A 654 -4.74 -12.19 -13.08
CA ALA A 654 -5.16 -12.45 -14.45
C ALA A 654 -4.14 -13.34 -15.19
N ALA A 655 -2.84 -13.09 -15.01
CA ALA A 655 -1.79 -13.91 -15.59
C ALA A 655 -1.79 -15.36 -15.08
N LEU A 656 -2.00 -15.56 -13.77
CA LEU A 656 -2.05 -16.90 -13.15
C LEU A 656 -3.22 -17.76 -13.62
N ILE A 657 -4.35 -17.15 -13.98
CA ILE A 657 -5.55 -17.85 -14.44
C ILE A 657 -5.52 -18.05 -15.96
N LEU A 658 -5.19 -17.00 -16.72
CA LEU A 658 -5.39 -16.98 -18.18
C LEU A 658 -4.19 -17.55 -18.96
N LEU A 659 -2.94 -17.34 -18.53
CA LEU A 659 -1.78 -17.79 -19.31
C LEU A 659 -1.66 -19.32 -19.42
N PRO A 660 -1.94 -20.15 -18.39
CA PRO A 660 -1.94 -21.62 -18.54
C PRO A 660 -3.01 -22.12 -19.52
N LEU A 661 -4.18 -21.47 -19.54
CA LEU A 661 -5.26 -21.76 -20.48
C LEU A 661 -4.83 -21.43 -21.92
N VAL A 662 -4.27 -20.23 -22.12
CA VAL A 662 -3.78 -19.76 -23.42
C VAL A 662 -2.65 -20.65 -23.96
N HIS A 663 -1.73 -21.10 -23.10
CA HIS A 663 -0.68 -22.06 -23.48
C HIS A 663 -1.28 -23.35 -24.01
N SER A 664 -2.20 -23.98 -23.26
CA SER A 664 -2.81 -25.26 -23.65
C SER A 664 -3.64 -25.15 -24.93
N VAL A 665 -4.28 -24.01 -25.21
CA VAL A 665 -4.96 -23.77 -26.49
C VAL A 665 -3.94 -23.64 -27.62
N GLY A 666 -2.81 -22.94 -27.40
CA GLY A 666 -1.74 -22.79 -28.38
C GLY A 666 -0.97 -24.08 -28.72
N GLU A 667 -0.89 -25.03 -27.78
CA GLU A 667 -0.38 -26.40 -28.04
C GLU A 667 -1.37 -27.25 -28.86
N GLY A 668 -2.68 -27.00 -28.72
CA GLY A 668 -3.75 -27.73 -29.41
C GLY A 668 -4.07 -27.24 -30.82
N MET A 669 -3.23 -26.39 -31.43
CA MET A 669 -3.41 -25.84 -32.77
C MET A 669 -2.71 -26.69 -33.85
N GLU A 670 -3.20 -26.66 -35.09
CA GLU A 670 -2.57 -27.31 -36.25
C GLU A 670 -1.10 -26.89 -36.45
N VAL A 671 -0.82 -25.60 -36.20
CA VAL A 671 0.53 -25.05 -36.08
C VAL A 671 0.69 -24.61 -34.63
N PRO A 672 1.38 -25.39 -33.77
CA PRO A 672 1.57 -25.05 -32.37
C PRO A 672 2.32 -23.73 -32.23
N ALA A 673 1.77 -22.80 -31.44
CA ALA A 673 2.38 -21.50 -31.15
C ALA A 673 2.06 -20.99 -29.72
N PRO A 674 2.27 -21.82 -28.67
CA PRO A 674 1.91 -21.46 -27.31
C PRO A 674 2.71 -20.29 -26.74
N ASN A 675 4.01 -20.15 -27.07
CA ASN A 675 4.85 -19.09 -26.52
C ASN A 675 4.47 -17.73 -27.11
N ILE A 676 4.13 -17.64 -28.40
CA ILE A 676 3.60 -16.40 -29.01
C ILE A 676 2.31 -15.95 -28.30
N LEU A 677 1.37 -16.87 -28.03
CA LEU A 677 0.10 -16.53 -27.38
C LEU A 677 0.29 -16.15 -25.90
N VAL A 678 1.14 -16.87 -25.15
CA VAL A 678 1.47 -16.53 -23.75
C VAL A 678 2.22 -15.20 -23.64
N MET A 679 3.15 -14.92 -24.56
CA MET A 679 3.86 -13.65 -24.63
C MET A 679 2.91 -12.49 -24.93
N ALA A 680 2.03 -12.62 -25.93
CA ALA A 680 0.99 -11.63 -26.18
C ALA A 680 0.10 -11.41 -24.95
N GLY A 681 -0.31 -12.50 -24.30
CA GLY A 681 -1.14 -12.47 -23.08
C GLY A 681 -0.49 -11.73 -21.92
N VAL A 682 0.79 -11.98 -21.60
CA VAL A 682 1.46 -11.33 -20.46
C VAL A 682 1.73 -9.84 -20.70
N LEU A 683 1.98 -9.46 -21.95
CA LEU A 683 2.00 -8.04 -22.36
C LEU A 683 0.62 -7.40 -22.13
N MET A 684 -0.48 -8.09 -22.46
CA MET A 684 -1.83 -7.59 -22.22
C MET A 684 -2.22 -7.52 -20.74
N CYS A 685 -1.76 -8.46 -19.89
CA CYS A 685 -1.91 -8.36 -18.44
C CYS A 685 -1.30 -7.06 -17.92
N SER A 686 -0.10 -6.68 -18.39
CA SER A 686 0.59 -5.45 -17.97
C SER A 686 0.04 -4.19 -18.67
N ALA A 687 -0.57 -4.33 -19.84
CA ALA A 687 -1.17 -3.22 -20.61
C ALA A 687 -2.56 -2.81 -20.12
N ALA A 688 -3.19 -3.57 -19.22
CA ALA A 688 -4.51 -3.29 -18.70
C ALA A 688 -4.50 -2.10 -17.72
N MET A 689 -4.73 -0.90 -18.23
CA MET A 689 -4.54 0.37 -17.50
C MET A 689 -5.84 1.17 -17.29
N GLY A 690 -7.00 0.58 -17.61
CA GLY A 690 -8.28 1.29 -17.64
C GLY A 690 -8.86 1.71 -16.28
N LEU A 691 -8.51 1.01 -15.19
CA LEU A 691 -9.03 1.27 -13.84
C LEU A 691 -7.91 1.42 -12.80
N PRO A 692 -8.12 2.22 -11.73
CA PRO A 692 -7.12 2.38 -10.68
C PRO A 692 -6.75 1.08 -9.92
N THR A 693 -7.67 0.12 -9.87
CA THR A 693 -7.50 -1.18 -9.18
C THR A 693 -6.69 -2.19 -9.98
N SER A 694 -6.60 -2.05 -11.31
CA SER A 694 -5.92 -3.01 -12.20
C SER A 694 -4.46 -3.33 -11.82
N GLY A 695 -3.70 -2.33 -11.35
CA GLY A 695 -2.27 -2.48 -11.07
C GLY A 695 -1.70 -1.43 -10.12
N PHE A 696 -0.56 -1.77 -9.50
CA PHE A 696 0.09 -0.95 -8.47
C PHE A 696 0.44 0.49 -8.90
N PRO A 697 0.95 0.78 -10.12
CA PRO A 697 1.13 2.16 -10.59
C PRO A 697 -0.15 2.98 -10.59
N ASN A 698 -1.28 2.37 -10.96
CA ASN A 698 -2.57 3.05 -11.07
C ASN A 698 -3.17 3.33 -9.68
N MET A 699 -3.05 2.36 -8.77
CA MET A 699 -3.47 2.50 -7.38
C MET A 699 -2.64 3.55 -6.62
N THR A 700 -1.31 3.50 -6.73
CA THR A 700 -0.42 4.48 -6.08
C THR A 700 -0.60 5.89 -6.63
N ALA A 701 -0.94 6.03 -7.91
CA ALA A 701 -1.25 7.30 -8.55
C ALA A 701 -2.56 7.94 -8.09
N ILE A 702 -3.66 7.17 -7.95
CA ILE A 702 -4.93 7.72 -7.47
C ILE A 702 -4.91 8.08 -5.97
N MET A 703 -4.02 7.44 -5.20
CA MET A 703 -3.78 7.75 -3.79
C MET A 703 -2.92 9.00 -3.56
N LYS A 704 -2.42 9.67 -4.62
CA LYS A 704 -1.68 10.92 -4.46
C LYS A 704 -2.63 12.09 -4.18
N GLU A 705 -2.37 12.77 -3.08
CA GLU A 705 -3.15 13.90 -2.58
C GLU A 705 -2.28 15.15 -2.45
N ASP A 706 -2.85 16.31 -2.79
CA ASP A 706 -2.27 17.63 -2.58
C ASP A 706 -2.07 17.93 -1.08
N PRO A 707 -1.23 18.93 -0.71
CA PRO A 707 -1.11 19.45 0.66
C PRO A 707 -2.42 19.99 1.31
N THR A 708 -3.51 20.01 0.53
CA THR A 708 -4.89 20.38 0.90
C THR A 708 -5.83 19.18 1.10
N GLY A 709 -5.34 17.93 0.96
CA GLY A 709 -6.13 16.70 1.11
C GLY A 709 -7.02 16.35 -0.08
N ARG A 710 -6.79 16.96 -1.25
CA ARG A 710 -7.53 16.66 -2.49
C ARG A 710 -6.70 15.72 -3.37
N ARG A 711 -7.32 14.69 -3.95
CA ARG A 711 -6.65 13.76 -4.87
C ARG A 711 -6.30 14.44 -6.19
N TYR A 712 -5.07 14.25 -6.67
CA TYR A 712 -4.64 14.75 -7.99
C TYR A 712 -5.40 14.08 -9.13
N LEU A 713 -5.81 12.83 -8.94
CA LEU A 713 -6.48 12.03 -9.96
C LEU A 713 -7.82 11.50 -9.46
N THR A 714 -8.74 11.33 -10.40
CA THR A 714 -10.05 10.73 -10.21
C THR A 714 -10.18 9.50 -11.10
N VAL A 715 -11.09 8.58 -10.76
CA VAL A 715 -11.36 7.37 -11.58
C VAL A 715 -11.68 7.73 -13.04
N LYS A 716 -12.35 8.87 -13.27
CA LYS A 716 -12.68 9.38 -14.60
C LYS A 716 -11.43 9.60 -15.48
N HIS A 717 -10.30 10.02 -14.92
CA HIS A 717 -9.05 10.19 -15.67
C HIS A 717 -8.41 8.87 -16.07
N PHE A 718 -8.54 7.82 -15.25
CA PHE A 718 -8.09 6.47 -15.61
C PHE A 718 -8.97 5.86 -16.70
N ILE A 719 -10.29 6.04 -16.62
CA ILE A 719 -11.21 5.59 -17.67
C ILE A 719 -10.93 6.34 -18.98
N SER A 720 -10.80 7.67 -18.95
CA SER A 720 -10.68 8.48 -20.17
C SER A 720 -9.32 8.41 -20.87
N ALA A 721 -8.21 8.20 -20.13
CA ALA A 721 -6.87 8.12 -20.72
C ALA A 721 -6.28 6.70 -20.66
N GLY A 722 -6.58 5.93 -19.61
CA GLY A 722 -6.07 4.58 -19.41
C GLY A 722 -6.69 3.55 -20.35
N ILE A 723 -8.01 3.61 -20.64
CA ILE A 723 -8.63 2.70 -21.62
C ILE A 723 -8.06 2.93 -23.03
N PRO A 724 -7.99 4.17 -23.57
CA PRO A 724 -7.31 4.40 -24.86
C PRO A 724 -5.84 4.01 -24.86
N SER A 725 -5.10 4.22 -23.76
CA SER A 725 -3.70 3.77 -23.62
C SER A 725 -3.58 2.25 -23.68
N SER A 726 -4.53 1.54 -23.09
CA SER A 726 -4.63 0.07 -23.11
C SER A 726 -4.88 -0.42 -24.55
N ILE A 727 -5.83 0.20 -25.26
CA ILE A 727 -6.16 -0.13 -26.66
C ILE A 727 -5.00 0.18 -27.62
N LEU A 728 -4.28 1.29 -27.43
CA LEU A 728 -3.07 1.60 -28.21
C LEU A 728 -1.97 0.56 -27.98
N THR A 729 -1.76 0.16 -26.73
CA THR A 729 -0.76 -0.87 -26.38
C THR A 729 -1.14 -2.24 -26.94
N LEU A 730 -2.44 -2.59 -26.90
CA LEU A 730 -3.00 -3.76 -27.58
C LEU A 730 -2.68 -3.74 -29.09
N ALA A 731 -2.97 -2.63 -29.78
CA ALA A 731 -2.70 -2.50 -31.21
C ALA A 731 -1.21 -2.68 -31.53
N VAL A 732 -0.30 -2.09 -30.74
CA VAL A 732 1.16 -2.27 -30.90
C VAL A 732 1.60 -3.71 -30.64
N SER A 733 1.12 -4.33 -29.56
CA SER A 733 1.49 -5.71 -29.20
C SER A 733 0.99 -6.73 -30.23
N VAL A 734 -0.23 -6.55 -30.73
CA VAL A 734 -0.83 -7.43 -31.74
C VAL A 734 -0.18 -7.26 -33.11
N THR A 735 0.33 -6.07 -33.46
CA THR A 735 0.96 -5.82 -34.77
C THR A 735 2.48 -5.94 -34.72
N LEU A 736 3.17 -4.96 -34.15
CA LEU A 736 4.63 -4.92 -34.01
C LEU A 736 5.12 -6.09 -33.14
N GLY A 737 4.45 -6.35 -32.02
CA GLY A 737 4.80 -7.46 -31.14
C GLY A 737 4.74 -8.80 -31.86
N TYR A 738 3.63 -9.12 -32.53
CA TYR A 738 3.49 -10.34 -33.35
C TYR A 738 4.55 -10.46 -34.44
N LEU A 739 4.84 -9.38 -35.17
CA LEU A 739 5.86 -9.37 -36.22
C LEU A 739 7.25 -9.67 -35.64
N VAL A 740 7.62 -9.07 -34.51
CA VAL A 740 8.91 -9.31 -33.85
C VAL A 740 8.97 -10.71 -33.23
N MET A 741 7.90 -11.19 -32.59
CA MET A 741 7.84 -12.55 -32.05
C MET A 741 7.98 -13.62 -33.15
N SER A 742 7.34 -13.41 -34.30
CA SER A 742 7.46 -14.26 -35.49
C SER A 742 8.88 -14.23 -36.08
N ALA A 743 9.52 -13.05 -36.13
CA ALA A 743 10.88 -12.91 -36.61
C ALA A 743 11.92 -13.58 -35.69
N VAL A 744 11.72 -13.50 -34.38
CA VAL A 744 12.53 -14.18 -33.36
C VAL A 744 12.30 -15.70 -33.34
N ARG A 745 11.18 -16.18 -33.94
CA ARG A 745 10.73 -17.58 -33.93
C ARG A 745 10.58 -18.12 -32.51
N LEU A 746 9.79 -17.44 -31.68
CA LEU A 746 9.64 -17.73 -30.25
C LEU A 746 9.16 -19.16 -29.91
N ASP A 747 8.52 -19.85 -30.86
CA ASP A 747 8.05 -21.24 -30.77
C ASP A 747 8.99 -22.27 -31.46
N ARG A 748 10.24 -21.90 -31.78
CA ARG A 748 11.28 -22.81 -32.34
C ARG A 748 12.60 -22.75 -31.58
#